data_AF-A0A7X7Q7T6-F1
#
_entry.id   AF-A0A7X7Q7T6-F1
#
_cell.length_a   1.000
_cell.length_b   1.000
_cell.length_c   1.000
_cell.angle_alpha   90.00
_cell.angle_beta   90.00
_cell.angle_gamma   90.00
#
_symmetry.space_group_name_H-M   'P 1'
#
loop_
_entity.id
_entity.type
_entity.pdbx_description
1 polymer ?
#
loop_
_entity_poly.entity_id
_entity_poly.type
_entity_poly.pdbx_seq_one_letter_code
_entity_poly.pdbx_strand_id
1 'polypeptide(L)'
;MPHKTALTEAAIARVRAWLSQTPARRDTSAALLAGLLQDQDGLQFSIDFVDRVVRPEDRLASAKEFRKLGRRAPAFLDGYLRAAVRVGGAMATVLPGVVVPAAKAAMRHLVRHLVIDARPAQLGRQLRKLRDRDVQLNINLLGEAVLGREEADRRLAGTEALLSRDDVDYVSIKVSSVAPQLNMWAFDETVADVVERLTPLFELAAARGKFINLDMEEHRDLDLTLEVFMRLLTRFPTLHGGIVLQTYLPDALGAYHRLTEFARERVEDGGAPIKVRVVKGANLPMERVDAAIHGWPLATCSSKASTDANYKRVLRYALRPENAAAVRVGVAGHNLFDLAYAIELAEHHGTRDALDVEMLLGMADEHLDAVRADAGRIVLYTPVVDPRDFDAAVSYLIRCLEENGSGENFMSNMFELDDEAVLDVERRRFLASLELMEAEDADGPPRPARSQDRRTHTPSTLERFGNEPDTDPSLAANREWARGIVGRVPTSTLGTSLVEESRPDMAGIEAIIDGAVAAGPGWAALGAGERRRILYAAADELGRRRGDLIEVMAHETGKPMSEGDVEVSEAIDFCRYYADQALELETIEGAVARPVGLTVVVPPWNFPTAIPAGGVAAALATGSPVIIKPATQARRTAAVIVEALWAAGVPRDVLRFVVLEEDDVAKRLITDERVGRLILTGSSETAALFWSWRPELHITAETSGKNALIVTPDADLDLAANDLARSAFGHAGQKCSAASLGILVGSVARSERFLRQLVDAASTLRVGYPDDPRIHVGPVIEPVAGKLERALTELGPGESWLLEPRPLDDTGRLWRPGIRTGVQPGSYTHLTEFFGPHLSLIAVDTLDQAIDVANGTDYGLTSGIHSLDSGQVSRWMERIEAGNLYVNRGITGAIVRRQPFGGWKLSQVGPGAKAGGPNYLLGLVDWEPAEGEFDADVPAPTDVSALGVERNVFR
;
A
#
# COMPACT_ATOMS: atom_id res chain seq x y z
N MET A 1 2.87 41.98 21.44
CA MET A 1 2.75 41.02 22.57
C MET A 1 1.47 41.18 23.41
N PRO A 2 0.97 42.37 23.80
CA PRO A 2 -0.21 42.44 24.69
C PRO A 2 -1.56 41.99 24.06
N HIS A 3 -1.73 42.08 22.74
CA HIS A 3 -2.96 41.65 22.05
C HIS A 3 -3.10 40.13 21.87
N LYS A 4 -1.99 39.36 21.94
CA LYS A 4 -2.01 37.90 21.75
C LYS A 4 -2.54 37.17 22.98
N THR A 5 -2.22 37.67 24.18
CA THR A 5 -2.72 37.12 25.45
C THR A 5 -4.24 37.28 25.58
N ALA A 6 -4.79 38.39 25.07
CA ALA A 6 -6.22 38.67 25.12
C ALA A 6 -7.07 37.67 24.30
N LEU A 7 -6.63 37.31 23.08
CA LEU A 7 -7.32 36.30 22.25
C LEU A 7 -7.35 34.93 22.93
N THR A 8 -6.24 34.53 23.52
CA THR A 8 -6.12 33.25 24.22
C THR A 8 -7.03 33.20 25.45
N GLU A 9 -7.06 34.26 26.26
CA GLU A 9 -7.94 34.36 27.42
C GLU A 9 -9.42 34.37 27.02
N ALA A 10 -9.77 35.08 25.94
CA ALA A 10 -11.12 35.12 25.41
C ALA A 10 -11.60 33.74 24.94
N ALA A 11 -10.74 32.99 24.23
CA ALA A 11 -11.06 31.62 23.81
C ALA A 11 -11.33 30.70 25.01
N ILE A 12 -10.50 30.78 26.05
CA ILE A 12 -10.70 30.00 27.29
C ILE A 12 -12.01 30.40 27.99
N ALA A 13 -12.32 31.69 28.06
CA ALA A 13 -13.56 32.19 28.65
C ALA A 13 -14.79 31.70 27.87
N ARG A 14 -14.72 31.68 26.54
CA ARG A 14 -15.79 31.17 25.67
C ARG A 14 -16.03 29.69 25.85
N VAL A 15 -14.98 28.86 25.95
CA VAL A 15 -15.13 27.43 26.26
C VAL A 15 -15.87 27.22 27.58
N ARG A 16 -15.49 27.97 28.64
CA ARG A 16 -16.21 27.91 29.93
C ARG A 16 -17.68 28.32 29.81
N ALA A 17 -17.98 29.33 29.00
CA ALA A 17 -19.34 29.76 28.73
C ALA A 17 -20.15 28.65 28.04
N TRP A 18 -19.60 27.99 27.01
CA TRP A 18 -20.26 26.87 26.33
C TRP A 18 -20.53 25.70 27.26
N LEU A 19 -19.56 25.33 28.10
CA LEU A 19 -19.71 24.25 29.06
C LEU A 19 -20.80 24.57 30.10
N SER A 20 -20.90 25.83 30.56
CA SER A 20 -21.94 26.25 31.51
C SER A 20 -23.37 26.21 30.95
N GLN A 21 -23.51 26.26 29.62
CA GLN A 21 -24.80 26.23 28.91
C GLN A 21 -25.18 24.82 28.45
N THR A 22 -24.25 23.86 28.53
CA THR A 22 -24.48 22.47 28.10
C THR A 22 -25.33 21.75 29.16
N PRO A 23 -26.47 21.11 28.79
CA PRO A 23 -27.32 20.43 29.74
C PRO A 23 -26.65 19.17 30.33
N ALA A 24 -26.82 18.94 31.64
CA ALA A 24 -26.18 17.82 32.36
C ALA A 24 -26.64 16.40 31.97
N ARG A 25 -27.64 16.26 31.08
CA ARG A 25 -28.31 14.97 30.81
C ARG A 25 -27.82 14.38 29.48
N ARG A 26 -26.96 13.37 29.58
CA ARG A 26 -26.37 12.63 28.45
C ARG A 26 -27.40 11.67 27.82
N ASP A 27 -27.43 11.58 26.49
CA ASP A 27 -28.14 10.52 25.76
C ASP A 27 -27.50 9.16 26.12
N THR A 28 -28.31 8.12 26.31
CA THR A 28 -27.84 6.75 26.57
C THR A 28 -26.90 6.25 25.48
N SER A 29 -27.10 6.67 24.24
CA SER A 29 -26.24 6.29 23.10
C SER A 29 -24.87 6.98 23.17
N ALA A 30 -24.84 8.26 23.57
CA ALA A 30 -23.61 9.02 23.78
C ALA A 30 -22.82 8.47 24.98
N ALA A 31 -23.49 8.03 26.05
CA ALA A 31 -22.84 7.39 27.19
C ALA A 31 -22.17 6.05 26.84
N LEU A 32 -22.80 5.25 25.98
CA LEU A 32 -22.21 4.00 25.46
C LEU A 32 -20.98 4.28 24.59
N LEU A 33 -21.01 5.34 23.78
CA LEU A 33 -19.89 5.76 22.95
C LEU A 33 -18.72 6.28 23.79
N ALA A 34 -19.01 7.09 24.82
CA ALA A 34 -18.03 7.58 25.77
C ALA A 34 -17.32 6.43 26.50
N GLY A 35 -18.08 5.45 27.01
CA GLY A 35 -17.52 4.28 27.69
C GLY A 35 -16.64 3.41 26.77
N LEU A 36 -16.92 3.38 25.47
CA LEU A 36 -16.10 2.68 24.46
C LEU A 36 -14.77 3.41 24.22
N LEU A 37 -14.78 4.73 24.16
CA LEU A 37 -13.58 5.55 23.93
C LEU A 37 -12.65 5.63 25.16
N GLN A 38 -13.19 5.42 26.36
CA GLN A 38 -12.44 5.49 27.62
C GLN A 38 -11.79 4.16 28.03
N ASP A 39 -12.31 3.02 27.58
CA ASP A 39 -11.81 1.68 27.90
C ASP A 39 -10.98 1.13 26.72
N GLN A 40 -9.67 0.93 26.89
CA GLN A 40 -8.81 0.35 25.85
C GLN A 40 -9.27 -1.04 25.41
N ASP A 41 -9.73 -1.87 26.36
CA ASP A 41 -10.29 -3.20 26.06
C ASP A 41 -11.65 -3.06 25.36
N GLY A 42 -12.37 -1.97 25.63
CA GLY A 42 -13.65 -1.65 25.02
C GLY A 42 -13.56 -1.24 23.55
N LEU A 43 -12.57 -0.41 23.20
CA LEU A 43 -12.24 -0.05 21.82
C LEU A 43 -11.84 -1.29 21.01
N GLN A 44 -10.89 -2.08 21.52
CA GLN A 44 -10.42 -3.30 20.85
C GLN A 44 -11.55 -4.33 20.66
N PHE A 45 -12.39 -4.54 21.68
CA PHE A 45 -13.57 -5.40 21.56
C PHE A 45 -14.51 -4.95 20.45
N SER A 46 -14.71 -3.64 20.31
CA SER A 46 -15.63 -3.07 19.32
C SER A 46 -15.09 -3.22 17.90
N ILE A 47 -13.80 -2.99 17.71
CA ILE A 47 -13.10 -3.27 16.45
C ILE A 47 -13.27 -4.75 16.08
N ASP A 48 -12.87 -5.66 16.97
CA ASP A 48 -12.95 -7.09 16.71
C ASP A 48 -14.39 -7.57 16.47
N PHE A 49 -15.39 -7.02 17.19
CA PHE A 49 -16.78 -7.37 16.97
C PHE A 49 -17.26 -6.96 15.59
N VAL A 50 -16.89 -5.78 15.11
CA VAL A 50 -17.29 -5.34 13.78
C VAL A 50 -16.58 -6.15 12.71
N ASP A 51 -15.26 -6.24 12.78
CA ASP A 51 -14.45 -6.86 11.73
C ASP A 51 -14.69 -8.37 11.64
N ARG A 52 -14.98 -9.02 12.78
CA ARG A 52 -15.10 -10.48 12.85
C ARG A 52 -16.53 -11.00 13.01
N VAL A 53 -17.50 -10.17 13.41
CA VAL A 53 -18.92 -10.59 13.57
C VAL A 53 -19.86 -9.85 12.63
N VAL A 54 -19.68 -8.55 12.43
CA VAL A 54 -20.62 -7.74 11.61
C VAL A 54 -20.25 -7.81 10.13
N ARG A 55 -18.97 -7.63 9.80
CA ARG A 55 -18.46 -7.58 8.43
C ARG A 55 -18.58 -8.91 7.68
N PRO A 56 -18.29 -10.10 8.26
CA PRO A 56 -18.34 -11.34 7.48
C PRO A 56 -19.75 -11.64 6.96
N GLU A 57 -19.83 -12.07 5.71
CA GLU A 57 -21.09 -12.50 5.05
C GLU A 57 -21.57 -13.85 5.61
N ASP A 58 -20.62 -14.73 5.96
CA ASP A 58 -20.89 -16.07 6.45
C ASP A 58 -21.36 -16.07 7.91
N ARG A 59 -22.57 -16.58 8.13
CA ARG A 59 -23.18 -16.60 9.46
C ARG A 59 -22.47 -17.54 10.44
N LEU A 60 -21.86 -18.62 9.96
CA LEU A 60 -21.12 -19.55 10.81
C LEU A 60 -19.77 -18.97 11.22
N ALA A 61 -19.08 -18.27 10.32
CA ALA A 61 -17.89 -17.48 10.62
C ALA A 61 -18.20 -16.43 11.71
N SER A 62 -19.21 -15.57 11.48
CA SER A 62 -19.65 -14.58 12.47
C SER A 62 -20.04 -15.22 13.81
N ALA A 63 -20.71 -16.37 13.80
CA ALA A 63 -21.12 -17.06 15.02
C ALA A 63 -19.94 -17.61 15.84
N LYS A 64 -18.91 -18.15 15.18
CA LYS A 64 -17.70 -18.65 15.84
C LYS A 64 -16.95 -17.50 16.52
N GLU A 65 -16.78 -16.39 15.82
CA GLU A 65 -16.11 -15.20 16.34
C GLU A 65 -16.92 -14.54 17.46
N PHE A 66 -18.25 -14.46 17.32
CA PHE A 66 -19.10 -13.94 18.38
C PHE A 66 -19.03 -14.80 19.65
N ARG A 67 -18.88 -16.12 19.52
CA ARG A 67 -18.63 -17.00 20.66
C ARG A 67 -17.28 -16.73 21.34
N LYS A 68 -16.22 -16.48 20.57
CA LYS A 68 -14.90 -16.12 21.11
C LYS A 68 -14.96 -14.79 21.85
N LEU A 69 -15.54 -13.77 21.23
CA LEU A 69 -15.70 -12.43 21.79
C LEU A 69 -16.62 -12.40 23.01
N GLY A 70 -17.71 -13.18 23.00
CA GLY A 70 -18.65 -13.24 24.12
C GLY A 70 -18.02 -13.68 25.44
N ARG A 71 -16.92 -14.44 25.40
CA ARG A 71 -16.14 -14.82 26.60
C ARG A 71 -15.39 -13.65 27.22
N ARG A 72 -15.11 -12.61 26.43
CA ARG A 72 -14.37 -11.39 26.79
C ARG A 72 -15.27 -10.15 26.80
N ALA A 73 -16.58 -10.31 27.08
CA ALA A 73 -17.51 -9.20 27.09
C ALA A 73 -17.03 -8.07 28.05
N PRO A 74 -16.84 -6.84 27.55
CA PRO A 74 -16.12 -5.79 28.26
C PRO A 74 -16.91 -5.21 29.44
N ALA A 75 -16.19 -4.51 30.33
CA ALA A 75 -16.72 -3.99 31.59
C ALA A 75 -17.59 -2.74 31.41
N PHE A 76 -17.44 -2.00 30.31
CA PHE A 76 -18.27 -0.83 30.02
C PHE A 76 -19.73 -1.18 29.66
N LEU A 77 -20.00 -2.40 29.18
CA LEU A 77 -21.36 -2.84 28.89
C LEU A 77 -22.16 -3.04 30.18
N ASP A 78 -23.39 -2.52 30.22
CA ASP A 78 -24.36 -2.76 31.28
C ASP A 78 -24.50 -4.26 31.60
N GLY A 79 -24.78 -4.61 32.86
CA GLY A 79 -24.83 -6.01 33.31
C GLY A 79 -25.75 -6.91 32.49
N TYR A 80 -26.88 -6.39 31.99
CA TYR A 80 -27.79 -7.11 31.12
C TYR A 80 -27.25 -7.28 29.69
N LEU A 81 -26.59 -6.27 29.12
CA LEU A 81 -25.93 -6.36 27.81
C LEU A 81 -24.77 -7.35 27.86
N ARG A 82 -23.97 -7.32 28.92
CA ARG A 82 -22.88 -8.28 29.14
C ARG A 82 -23.40 -9.71 29.25
N ALA A 83 -24.51 -9.92 29.95
CA ALA A 83 -25.17 -11.22 30.02
C ALA A 83 -25.72 -11.63 28.64
N ALA A 84 -26.35 -10.71 27.90
CA ALA A 84 -26.88 -10.96 26.56
C ALA A 84 -25.78 -11.32 25.55
N VAL A 85 -24.63 -10.65 25.59
CA VAL A 85 -23.46 -10.95 24.76
C VAL A 85 -22.87 -12.33 25.11
N ARG A 86 -22.77 -12.67 26.40
CA ARG A 86 -22.28 -13.99 26.84
C ARG A 86 -23.20 -15.14 26.43
N VAL A 87 -24.50 -15.00 26.70
CA VAL A 87 -25.52 -15.99 26.34
C VAL A 87 -25.67 -16.10 24.82
N GLY A 88 -25.71 -14.95 24.14
CA GLY A 88 -25.73 -14.85 22.69
C GLY A 88 -24.52 -15.57 22.07
N GLY A 89 -23.31 -15.25 22.52
CA GLY A 89 -22.08 -15.92 22.07
C GLY A 89 -22.10 -17.43 22.30
N ALA A 90 -22.61 -17.91 23.44
CA ALA A 90 -22.73 -19.34 23.73
C ALA A 90 -23.73 -20.04 22.78
N MET A 91 -24.84 -19.38 22.44
CA MET A 91 -25.87 -19.90 21.53
C MET A 91 -25.58 -19.66 20.05
N ALA A 92 -24.62 -18.79 19.72
CA ALA A 92 -24.35 -18.33 18.35
C ALA A 92 -24.06 -19.48 17.40
N THR A 93 -23.27 -20.47 17.83
CA THR A 93 -22.92 -21.63 16.99
C THR A 93 -24.04 -22.67 16.91
N VAL A 94 -25.05 -22.62 17.79
CA VAL A 94 -26.21 -23.54 17.81
C VAL A 94 -27.36 -22.98 16.96
N LEU A 95 -27.61 -21.67 17.06
CA LEU A 95 -28.67 -20.96 16.32
C LEU A 95 -28.10 -19.74 15.56
N PRO A 96 -27.13 -19.94 14.64
CA PRO A 96 -26.47 -18.84 13.92
C PRO A 96 -27.46 -18.02 13.09
N GLY A 97 -28.50 -18.67 12.55
CA GLY A 97 -29.55 -18.02 11.78
C GLY A 97 -30.44 -17.05 12.56
N VAL A 98 -30.39 -17.06 13.89
CA VAL A 98 -31.17 -16.16 14.75
C VAL A 98 -30.24 -15.19 15.49
N VAL A 99 -29.19 -15.71 16.11
CA VAL A 99 -28.30 -14.92 16.97
C VAL A 99 -27.49 -13.90 16.18
N VAL A 100 -26.89 -14.28 15.05
CA VAL A 100 -26.06 -13.36 14.26
C VAL A 100 -26.90 -12.22 13.68
N PRO A 101 -28.07 -12.46 13.04
CA PRO A 101 -28.94 -11.37 12.61
C PRO A 101 -29.39 -10.47 13.77
N ALA A 102 -29.69 -11.01 14.95
CA ALA A 102 -30.05 -10.23 16.12
C ALA A 102 -28.88 -9.34 16.59
N ALA A 103 -27.66 -9.87 16.63
CA ALA A 103 -26.46 -9.12 16.98
C ALA A 103 -26.17 -7.99 15.97
N LYS A 104 -26.24 -8.28 14.67
CA LYS A 104 -26.09 -7.26 13.61
C LYS A 104 -27.20 -6.19 13.69
N ALA A 105 -28.44 -6.59 13.99
CA ALA A 105 -29.56 -5.65 14.16
C ALA A 105 -29.40 -4.76 15.41
N ALA A 106 -28.92 -5.32 16.52
CA ALA A 106 -28.61 -4.55 17.73
C ALA A 106 -27.52 -3.51 17.45
N MET A 107 -26.43 -3.90 16.76
CA MET A 107 -25.37 -2.97 16.37
C MET A 107 -25.89 -1.85 15.44
N ARG A 108 -26.67 -2.20 14.41
CA ARG A 108 -27.35 -1.21 13.55
C ARG A 108 -28.19 -0.23 14.35
N HIS A 109 -28.91 -0.73 15.35
CA HIS A 109 -29.73 0.10 16.21
C HIS A 109 -28.88 1.06 17.05
N LEU A 110 -27.73 0.62 17.56
CA LEU A 110 -26.81 1.47 18.33
C LEU A 110 -26.25 2.61 17.48
N VAL A 111 -25.81 2.34 16.26
CA VAL A 111 -25.13 3.36 15.43
C VAL A 111 -26.06 4.18 14.51
N ARG A 112 -27.37 3.91 14.54
CA ARG A 112 -28.36 4.58 13.66
C ARG A 112 -28.41 6.12 13.77
N HIS A 113 -27.89 6.67 14.85
CA HIS A 113 -27.85 8.11 15.10
C HIS A 113 -26.62 8.77 14.47
N LEU A 114 -25.59 7.97 14.14
CA LEU A 114 -24.34 8.41 13.53
C LEU A 114 -24.36 8.26 12.01
N VAL A 115 -25.15 7.32 11.47
CA VAL A 115 -25.24 7.06 10.02
C VAL A 115 -26.69 7.01 9.55
N ILE A 116 -26.96 7.73 8.47
CA ILE A 116 -28.28 7.87 7.85
C ILE A 116 -28.48 6.84 6.75
N ASP A 117 -29.72 6.34 6.64
CA ASP A 117 -30.12 5.40 5.60
C ASP A 117 -30.35 6.13 4.27
N ALA A 118 -29.67 5.72 3.21
CA ALA A 118 -29.72 6.34 1.89
C ALA A 118 -31.08 6.18 1.17
N ARG A 119 -31.96 5.28 1.63
CA ARG A 119 -33.24 5.04 0.98
C ARG A 119 -34.10 6.31 0.98
N PRO A 120 -34.71 6.70 -0.16
CA PRO A 120 -35.30 8.02 -0.33
C PRO A 120 -36.29 8.46 0.77
N ALA A 121 -37.13 7.53 1.25
CA ALA A 121 -38.14 7.81 2.26
C ALA A 121 -37.55 7.99 3.67
N GLN A 122 -36.54 7.19 4.03
CA GLN A 122 -35.82 7.29 5.30
C GLN A 122 -34.96 8.55 5.31
N LEU A 123 -34.15 8.74 4.26
CA LEU A 123 -33.29 9.89 4.06
C LEU A 123 -34.07 11.19 4.20
N GLY A 124 -35.14 11.39 3.43
CA GLY A 124 -35.91 12.63 3.48
C GLY A 124 -36.53 12.93 4.86
N ARG A 125 -36.95 11.91 5.61
CA ARG A 125 -37.45 12.10 6.98
C ARG A 125 -36.35 12.55 7.94
N GLN A 126 -35.17 11.94 7.86
CA GLN A 126 -34.05 12.28 8.74
C GLN A 126 -33.44 13.64 8.39
N LEU A 127 -33.27 13.96 7.10
CA LEU A 127 -32.78 15.27 6.66
C LEU A 127 -33.69 16.40 7.11
N ARG A 128 -35.02 16.26 7.01
CA ARG A 128 -35.96 17.27 7.53
C ARG A 128 -35.78 17.50 9.03
N LYS A 129 -35.74 16.42 9.81
CA LYS A 129 -35.54 16.50 11.27
C LYS A 129 -34.23 17.20 11.66
N LEU A 130 -33.16 16.98 10.89
CA LEU A 130 -31.87 17.63 11.15
C LEU A 130 -31.87 19.10 10.71
N ARG A 131 -32.49 19.43 9.56
CA ARG A 131 -32.64 20.81 9.08
C ARG A 131 -33.48 21.69 10.02
N ASP A 132 -34.43 21.11 10.76
CA ASP A 132 -35.21 21.84 11.78
C ASP A 132 -34.31 22.44 12.90
N ARG A 133 -33.05 21.98 13.01
CA ARG A 133 -32.03 22.55 13.90
C ARG A 133 -31.28 23.72 13.29
N ASP A 134 -31.70 24.27 12.14
CA ASP A 134 -31.05 25.39 11.43
C ASP A 134 -29.51 25.21 11.36
N VAL A 135 -29.18 24.05 10.81
CA VAL A 135 -27.82 23.61 10.44
C VAL A 135 -27.82 23.21 8.96
N GLN A 136 -26.65 23.28 8.34
CA GLN A 136 -26.43 22.70 7.02
C GLN A 136 -25.92 21.27 7.13
N LEU A 137 -26.19 20.46 6.11
CA LEU A 137 -25.83 19.05 6.09
C LEU A 137 -24.86 18.79 4.95
N ASN A 138 -23.63 18.39 5.27
CA ASN A 138 -22.67 17.87 4.31
C ASN A 138 -22.93 16.37 4.15
N ILE A 139 -23.55 15.98 3.04
CA ILE A 139 -23.90 14.59 2.78
C ILE A 139 -22.70 13.84 2.20
N ASN A 140 -22.29 12.74 2.83
CA ASN A 140 -21.24 11.86 2.32
C ASN A 140 -21.77 10.46 2.06
N LEU A 141 -21.63 9.96 0.83
CA LEU A 141 -22.07 8.61 0.48
C LEU A 141 -20.99 7.58 0.81
N LEU A 142 -21.27 6.73 1.79
CA LEU A 142 -20.48 5.55 2.14
C LEU A 142 -20.89 4.34 1.29
N GLY A 143 -19.98 3.39 1.11
CA GLY A 143 -20.19 2.15 0.36
C GLY A 143 -18.93 1.31 0.30
N GLU A 144 -18.95 0.26 -0.53
CA GLU A 144 -17.83 -0.68 -0.70
C GLU A 144 -16.50 0.01 -1.08
N ALA A 145 -15.39 -0.71 -0.89
CA ALA A 145 -14.08 -0.25 -1.34
C ALA A 145 -14.08 -0.09 -2.87
N VAL A 146 -13.57 1.05 -3.35
CA VAL A 146 -13.50 1.35 -4.79
C VAL A 146 -12.24 0.73 -5.37
N LEU A 147 -12.31 -0.55 -5.76
CA LEU A 147 -11.18 -1.30 -6.33
C LEU A 147 -11.09 -1.20 -7.85
N GLY A 148 -12.21 -0.91 -8.51
CA GLY A 148 -12.32 -0.80 -9.96
C GLY A 148 -13.33 0.25 -10.44
N ARG A 149 -13.48 0.35 -11.76
CA ARG A 149 -14.24 1.42 -12.43
C ARG A 149 -15.73 1.28 -12.21
N GLU A 150 -16.26 0.06 -12.10
CA GLU A 150 -17.68 -0.14 -11.92
C GLU A 150 -18.16 0.42 -10.57
N GLU A 151 -17.45 0.12 -9.48
CA GLU A 151 -17.78 0.67 -8.16
C GLU A 151 -17.53 2.18 -8.10
N ALA A 152 -16.49 2.69 -8.77
CA ALA A 152 -16.25 4.12 -8.87
C ALA A 152 -17.39 4.87 -9.59
N ASP A 153 -17.87 4.31 -10.72
CA ASP A 153 -18.99 4.84 -11.48
C ASP A 153 -20.28 4.79 -10.64
N ARG A 154 -20.49 3.70 -9.88
CA ARG A 154 -21.62 3.56 -8.95
C ARG A 154 -21.59 4.62 -7.83
N ARG A 155 -20.42 4.86 -7.24
CA ARG A 155 -20.25 5.88 -6.19
C ARG A 155 -20.52 7.28 -6.72
N LEU A 156 -20.00 7.60 -7.91
CA LEU A 156 -20.23 8.87 -8.58
C LEU A 156 -21.72 9.09 -8.89
N ALA A 157 -22.37 8.11 -9.53
CA ALA A 157 -23.79 8.16 -9.84
C ALA A 157 -24.67 8.28 -8.59
N GLY A 158 -24.32 7.57 -7.51
CA GLY A 158 -25.01 7.69 -6.21
C GLY A 158 -24.88 9.10 -5.61
N THR A 159 -23.72 9.72 -5.74
CA THR A 159 -23.47 11.10 -5.28
C THR A 159 -24.24 12.11 -6.12
N GLU A 160 -24.28 11.93 -7.44
CA GLU A 160 -25.07 12.75 -8.37
C GLU A 160 -26.58 12.65 -8.06
N ALA A 161 -27.07 11.45 -7.77
CA ALA A 161 -28.45 11.22 -7.38
C ALA A 161 -28.81 11.92 -6.05
N LEU A 162 -27.89 11.94 -5.09
CA LEU A 162 -28.06 12.69 -3.84
C LEU A 162 -28.07 14.20 -4.09
N LEU A 163 -27.12 14.71 -4.88
CA LEU A 163 -27.01 16.13 -5.21
C LEU A 163 -28.20 16.65 -6.04
N SER A 164 -28.82 15.77 -6.83
CA SER A 164 -30.01 16.06 -7.63
C SER A 164 -31.29 16.28 -6.79
N ARG A 165 -31.26 16.01 -5.49
CA ARG A 165 -32.42 16.20 -4.61
C ARG A 165 -32.56 17.66 -4.19
N ASP A 166 -33.80 18.13 -4.08
CA ASP A 166 -34.07 19.50 -3.62
C ASP A 166 -33.71 19.71 -2.14
N ASP A 167 -33.76 18.65 -1.33
CA ASP A 167 -33.44 18.66 0.10
C ASP A 167 -31.97 18.35 0.42
N VAL A 168 -31.08 18.41 -0.56
CA VAL A 168 -29.62 18.27 -0.41
C VAL A 168 -28.94 19.46 -1.07
N ASP A 169 -28.13 20.21 -0.31
CA ASP A 169 -27.45 21.43 -0.80
C ASP A 169 -25.92 21.30 -0.83
N TYR A 170 -25.38 20.29 -0.15
CA TYR A 170 -23.94 20.07 0.02
C TYR A 170 -23.67 18.56 -0.04
N VAL A 171 -22.77 18.14 -0.94
CA VAL A 171 -22.17 16.79 -0.91
C VAL A 171 -20.65 16.84 -0.76
N SER A 172 -20.07 15.79 -0.18
CA SER A 172 -18.62 15.55 -0.17
C SER A 172 -18.27 14.27 -0.92
N ILE A 173 -17.17 14.30 -1.68
CA ILE A 173 -16.67 13.17 -2.46
C ILE A 173 -15.14 13.18 -2.50
N LYS A 174 -14.52 12.00 -2.56
CA LYS A 174 -13.06 11.83 -2.64
C LYS A 174 -12.64 11.56 -4.08
N VAL A 175 -11.45 12.01 -4.46
CA VAL A 175 -10.86 11.70 -5.77
C VAL A 175 -10.65 10.19 -5.94
N SER A 176 -10.14 9.51 -4.93
CA SER A 176 -9.96 8.04 -4.93
C SER A 176 -11.27 7.25 -5.06
N SER A 177 -12.41 7.86 -4.69
CA SER A 177 -13.72 7.24 -4.85
C SER A 177 -14.29 7.35 -6.27
N VAL A 178 -13.73 8.23 -7.10
CA VAL A 178 -14.16 8.41 -8.50
C VAL A 178 -13.15 7.89 -9.50
N ALA A 179 -11.88 7.71 -9.12
CA ALA A 179 -10.87 7.10 -9.96
C ALA A 179 -10.16 5.97 -9.20
N PRO A 180 -10.49 4.69 -9.52
CA PRO A 180 -9.83 3.54 -8.90
C PRO A 180 -8.39 3.43 -9.40
N GLN A 181 -7.53 2.75 -8.62
CA GLN A 181 -6.16 2.42 -9.02
C GLN A 181 -5.37 3.65 -9.49
N LEU A 182 -5.39 4.71 -8.69
CA LEU A 182 -4.65 5.95 -8.97
C LEU A 182 -3.16 5.64 -9.22
N ASN A 183 -2.63 6.12 -10.34
CA ASN A 183 -1.24 5.94 -10.71
C ASN A 183 -0.52 7.28 -10.70
N MET A 184 0.24 7.54 -9.63
CA MET A 184 0.95 8.80 -9.43
C MET A 184 2.14 9.01 -10.39
N TRP A 185 2.59 7.95 -11.08
CA TRP A 185 3.54 8.07 -12.19
C TRP A 185 2.91 8.75 -13.42
N ALA A 186 1.58 8.66 -13.55
CA ALA A 186 0.78 9.30 -14.60
C ALA A 186 -0.05 10.46 -14.03
N PHE A 187 0.58 11.32 -13.23
CA PHE A 187 -0.13 12.32 -12.45
C PHE A 187 -1.00 13.26 -13.30
N ASP A 188 -0.47 13.84 -14.37
CA ASP A 188 -1.23 14.80 -15.19
C ASP A 188 -2.37 14.11 -15.94
N GLU A 189 -2.14 12.90 -16.42
CA GLU A 189 -3.16 12.08 -17.08
C GLU A 189 -4.26 11.66 -16.10
N THR A 190 -3.88 11.35 -14.85
CA THR A 190 -4.81 11.00 -13.76
C THR A 190 -5.63 12.23 -13.36
N VAL A 191 -5.01 13.40 -13.21
CA VAL A 191 -5.72 14.67 -12.99
C VAL A 191 -6.74 14.89 -14.11
N ALA A 192 -6.35 14.71 -15.37
CA ALA A 192 -7.26 14.89 -16.50
C ALA A 192 -8.44 13.90 -16.47
N ASP A 193 -8.20 12.60 -16.27
CA ASP A 193 -9.27 11.57 -16.18
C ASP A 193 -10.25 11.91 -15.04
N VAL A 194 -9.74 12.30 -13.87
CA VAL A 194 -10.56 12.68 -12.71
C VAL A 194 -11.38 13.93 -12.98
N VAL A 195 -10.78 14.97 -13.58
CA VAL A 195 -11.48 16.22 -13.91
C VAL A 195 -12.63 15.93 -14.88
N GLU A 196 -12.41 15.12 -15.92
CA GLU A 196 -13.48 14.75 -16.85
C GLU A 196 -14.59 13.95 -16.16
N ARG A 197 -14.24 12.99 -15.31
CA ARG A 197 -15.23 12.18 -14.58
C ARG A 197 -16.06 13.01 -13.59
N LEU A 198 -15.47 14.01 -12.93
CA LEU A 198 -16.18 14.88 -11.98
C LEU A 198 -16.94 16.02 -12.66
N THR A 199 -16.64 16.35 -13.92
CA THR A 199 -17.27 17.48 -14.64
C THR A 199 -18.80 17.43 -14.60
N PRO A 200 -19.50 16.31 -14.89
CA PRO A 200 -20.97 16.25 -14.84
C PRO A 200 -21.56 16.60 -13.46
N LEU A 201 -20.90 16.15 -12.37
CA LEU A 201 -21.34 16.46 -11.01
C LEU A 201 -21.22 17.98 -10.72
N PHE A 202 -20.14 18.60 -11.18
CA PHE A 202 -19.90 20.04 -11.03
C PHE A 202 -20.83 20.90 -11.92
N GLU A 203 -21.18 20.43 -13.12
CA GLU A 203 -22.22 21.05 -13.96
C GLU A 203 -23.57 21.08 -13.25
N LEU A 204 -23.97 19.95 -12.64
CA LEU A 204 -25.19 19.85 -11.85
C LEU A 204 -25.18 20.84 -10.67
N ALA A 205 -24.04 20.95 -9.97
CA ALA A 205 -23.90 21.89 -8.86
C ALA A 205 -24.01 23.34 -9.31
N ALA A 206 -23.32 23.70 -10.39
CA ALA A 206 -23.35 25.05 -10.95
C ALA A 206 -24.75 25.44 -11.43
N ALA A 207 -25.46 24.52 -12.10
CA ALA A 207 -26.81 24.77 -12.60
C ALA A 207 -27.86 24.95 -11.49
N ARG A 208 -27.65 24.33 -10.32
CA ARG A 208 -28.63 24.33 -9.20
C ARG A 208 -28.20 25.10 -7.97
N GLY A 209 -27.05 25.79 -8.03
CA GLY A 209 -26.50 26.54 -6.89
C GLY A 209 -26.17 25.64 -5.69
N LYS A 210 -25.67 24.42 -5.95
CA LYS A 210 -25.31 23.43 -4.92
C LYS A 210 -23.82 23.49 -4.61
N PHE A 211 -23.41 22.92 -3.48
CA PHE A 211 -22.04 22.90 -3.01
C PHE A 211 -21.42 21.50 -3.10
N ILE A 212 -20.19 21.41 -3.60
CA ILE A 212 -19.41 20.17 -3.62
C ILE A 212 -18.11 20.41 -2.85
N ASN A 213 -17.79 19.50 -1.94
CA ASN A 213 -16.50 19.46 -1.25
C ASN A 213 -15.67 18.26 -1.71
N LEU A 214 -14.40 18.49 -2.07
CA LEU A 214 -13.46 17.40 -2.31
C LEU A 214 -12.75 17.01 -1.00
N ASP A 215 -12.88 15.73 -0.64
CA ASP A 215 -12.31 15.16 0.57
C ASP A 215 -10.90 14.59 0.31
N MET A 216 -10.06 14.59 1.35
CA MET A 216 -8.70 14.05 1.35
C MET A 216 -8.53 13.00 2.45
N GLU A 217 -7.79 11.93 2.16
CA GLU A 217 -7.48 10.86 3.11
C GLU A 217 -5.98 10.69 3.31
N GLU A 218 -5.26 10.32 2.25
CA GLU A 218 -3.84 9.99 2.28
C GLU A 218 -2.96 11.14 1.79
N HIS A 219 -1.75 11.26 2.33
CA HIS A 219 -0.75 12.25 1.90
C HIS A 219 -0.48 12.16 0.39
N ARG A 220 -0.43 10.94 -0.17
CA ARG A 220 -0.16 10.73 -1.61
C ARG A 220 -1.18 11.41 -2.54
N ASP A 221 -2.39 11.69 -2.05
CA ASP A 221 -3.47 12.28 -2.83
C ASP A 221 -3.52 13.82 -2.71
N LEU A 222 -2.70 14.44 -1.84
CA LEU A 222 -2.73 15.88 -1.57
C LEU A 222 -2.59 16.70 -2.86
N ASP A 223 -1.47 16.52 -3.57
CA ASP A 223 -1.20 17.24 -4.82
C ASP A 223 -2.25 16.97 -5.90
N LEU A 224 -2.69 15.72 -6.03
CA LEU A 224 -3.70 15.30 -7.00
C LEU A 224 -5.03 16.02 -6.75
N THR A 225 -5.47 16.03 -5.49
CA THR A 225 -6.75 16.63 -5.11
C THR A 225 -6.73 18.15 -5.26
N LEU A 226 -5.60 18.81 -4.93
CA LEU A 226 -5.41 20.24 -5.16
C LEU A 226 -5.53 20.58 -6.65
N GLU A 227 -4.83 19.85 -7.53
CA GLU A 227 -4.86 20.06 -8.97
C GLU A 227 -6.25 19.84 -9.57
N VAL A 228 -6.90 18.73 -9.23
CA VAL A 228 -8.26 18.41 -9.68
C VAL A 228 -9.23 19.52 -9.26
N PHE A 229 -9.17 19.97 -8.01
CA PHE A 229 -10.02 21.03 -7.49
C PHE A 229 -9.86 22.34 -8.26
N MET A 230 -8.61 22.80 -8.42
CA MET A 230 -8.33 24.05 -9.12
C MET A 230 -8.78 24.00 -10.58
N ARG A 231 -8.47 22.91 -11.31
CA ARG A 231 -8.87 22.76 -12.72
C ARG A 231 -10.39 22.68 -12.91
N LEU A 232 -11.10 21.98 -12.02
CA LEU A 232 -12.57 21.95 -12.05
C LEU A 232 -13.14 23.35 -11.82
N LEU A 233 -12.68 24.05 -10.79
CA LEU A 233 -13.19 25.38 -10.51
C LEU A 233 -12.85 26.38 -11.62
N THR A 234 -11.69 26.32 -12.27
CA THR A 234 -11.40 27.14 -13.47
C THR A 234 -12.46 26.97 -14.57
N ARG A 235 -13.03 25.76 -14.76
CA ARG A 235 -14.14 25.52 -15.71
C ARG A 235 -15.48 26.09 -15.25
N PHE A 236 -15.68 26.23 -13.94
CA PHE A 236 -16.92 26.71 -13.33
C PHE A 236 -16.68 27.97 -12.50
N PRO A 237 -16.38 29.13 -13.11
CA PRO A 237 -15.96 30.34 -12.41
C PRO A 237 -16.97 30.86 -11.38
N THR A 238 -18.27 30.64 -11.60
CA THR A 238 -19.34 31.10 -10.70
C THR A 238 -19.67 30.12 -9.57
N LEU A 239 -19.10 28.90 -9.58
CA LEU A 239 -19.37 27.89 -8.57
C LEU A 239 -18.53 28.11 -7.31
N HIS A 240 -19.18 28.05 -6.14
CA HIS A 240 -18.50 27.92 -4.86
C HIS A 240 -18.20 26.45 -4.58
N GLY A 241 -16.92 26.07 -4.61
CA GLY A 241 -16.45 24.72 -4.29
C GLY A 241 -15.66 24.67 -2.99
N GLY A 242 -15.65 23.48 -2.37
CA GLY A 242 -14.90 23.19 -1.16
C GLY A 242 -13.79 22.16 -1.35
N ILE A 243 -12.75 22.23 -0.53
CA ILE A 243 -11.68 21.23 -0.46
C ILE A 243 -11.24 21.01 1.00
N VAL A 244 -10.91 19.78 1.36
CA VAL A 244 -10.30 19.46 2.67
C VAL A 244 -8.82 19.83 2.69
N LEU A 245 -8.32 20.23 3.86
CA LEU A 245 -6.90 20.33 4.14
C LEU A 245 -6.58 19.76 5.53
N GLN A 246 -5.61 18.86 5.60
CA GLN A 246 -5.26 18.13 6.82
C GLN A 246 -4.00 18.73 7.47
N THR A 247 -4.11 19.28 8.69
CA THR A 247 -3.01 20.01 9.34
C THR A 247 -2.02 19.15 10.11
N TYR A 248 -2.30 17.85 10.24
CA TYR A 248 -1.31 16.86 10.66
C TYR A 248 -0.21 16.68 9.62
N LEU A 249 -0.34 17.25 8.41
CA LEU A 249 0.73 17.33 7.42
C LEU A 249 1.46 18.66 7.60
N PRO A 250 2.79 18.67 7.71
CA PRO A 250 3.55 19.91 7.73
C PRO A 250 3.34 20.74 6.45
N ASP A 251 3.02 20.08 5.33
CA ASP A 251 2.68 20.63 4.02
C ASP A 251 1.44 21.54 4.02
N ALA A 252 0.59 21.44 5.04
CA ALA A 252 -0.73 22.06 5.04
C ALA A 252 -0.71 23.57 4.80
N LEU A 253 0.21 24.30 5.45
CA LEU A 253 0.29 25.75 5.27
C LEU A 253 0.69 26.12 3.83
N GLY A 254 1.64 25.38 3.23
CA GLY A 254 2.05 25.56 1.84
C GLY A 254 0.90 25.30 0.86
N ALA A 255 0.15 24.22 1.08
CA ALA A 255 -1.05 23.92 0.30
C ALA A 255 -2.15 25.00 0.46
N TYR A 256 -2.33 25.55 1.68
CA TYR A 256 -3.27 26.64 1.91
C TYR A 256 -2.85 27.93 1.19
N HIS A 257 -1.55 28.26 1.18
CA HIS A 257 -1.03 29.40 0.40
C HIS A 257 -1.39 29.27 -1.07
N ARG A 258 -1.09 28.12 -1.67
CA ARG A 258 -1.41 27.81 -3.07
C ARG A 258 -2.90 27.96 -3.38
N LEU A 259 -3.77 27.44 -2.52
CA LEU A 259 -5.23 27.59 -2.67
C LEU A 259 -5.68 29.05 -2.54
N THR A 260 -5.04 29.82 -1.66
CA THR A 260 -5.36 31.25 -1.46
C THR A 260 -4.94 32.09 -2.66
N GLU A 261 -3.77 31.82 -3.25
CA GLU A 261 -3.30 32.47 -4.47
C GLU A 261 -4.27 32.20 -5.63
N PHE A 262 -4.59 30.92 -5.88
CA PHE A 262 -5.60 30.54 -6.87
C PHE A 262 -6.96 31.23 -6.63
N ALA A 263 -7.43 31.27 -5.39
CA ALA A 263 -8.72 31.87 -5.06
C ALA A 263 -8.73 33.39 -5.29
N ARG A 264 -7.62 34.08 -5.02
CA ARG A 264 -7.49 35.52 -5.26
C ARG A 264 -7.55 35.84 -6.74
N GLU A 265 -6.73 35.16 -7.55
CA GLU A 265 -6.74 35.33 -9.01
C GLU A 265 -8.14 35.07 -9.56
N ARG A 266 -8.78 33.99 -9.11
CA ARG A 266 -10.16 33.65 -9.47
C ARG A 266 -11.16 34.76 -9.13
N VAL A 267 -11.07 35.36 -7.94
CA VAL A 267 -12.00 36.42 -7.51
C VAL A 267 -11.71 37.73 -8.24
N GLU A 268 -10.44 38.06 -8.49
CA GLU A 268 -10.02 39.21 -9.29
C GLU A 268 -10.55 39.11 -10.73
N ASP A 269 -10.60 37.90 -11.29
CA ASP A 269 -11.20 37.60 -12.60
C ASP A 269 -12.75 37.54 -12.58
N GLY A 270 -13.39 37.88 -11.45
CA GLY A 270 -14.85 37.92 -11.29
C GLY A 270 -15.51 36.58 -10.97
N GLY A 271 -14.72 35.56 -10.62
CA GLY A 271 -15.18 34.27 -10.14
C GLY A 271 -15.63 34.26 -8.67
N ALA A 272 -16.26 33.18 -8.26
CA ALA A 272 -16.72 32.96 -6.89
C ALA A 272 -15.58 32.51 -5.96
N PRO A 273 -15.54 32.95 -4.69
CA PRO A 273 -14.56 32.47 -3.71
C PRO A 273 -14.71 30.97 -3.43
N ILE A 274 -13.61 30.36 -2.98
CA ILE A 274 -13.56 28.94 -2.59
C ILE A 274 -13.79 28.77 -1.09
N LYS A 275 -13.93 27.51 -0.65
CA LYS A 275 -13.90 27.14 0.77
C LYS A 275 -12.82 26.10 1.04
N VAL A 276 -12.07 26.27 2.12
CA VAL A 276 -11.13 25.25 2.62
C VAL A 276 -11.62 24.75 3.97
N ARG A 277 -11.90 23.44 4.05
CA ARG A 277 -12.28 22.74 5.28
C ARG A 277 -11.02 22.23 5.97
N VAL A 278 -10.64 22.88 7.07
CA VAL A 278 -9.43 22.59 7.83
C VAL A 278 -9.74 21.53 8.89
N VAL A 279 -9.13 20.36 8.73
CA VAL A 279 -9.21 19.21 9.66
C VAL A 279 -7.83 18.91 10.23
N LYS A 280 -7.73 18.22 11.37
CA LYS A 280 -6.44 17.72 11.85
C LYS A 280 -5.91 16.60 10.94
N GLY A 281 -6.70 15.57 10.72
CA GLY A 281 -6.36 14.43 9.88
C GLY A 281 -6.94 13.14 10.46
N ALA A 282 -7.21 12.16 9.59
CA ALA A 282 -7.98 10.96 9.92
C ALA A 282 -7.21 9.65 9.65
N ASN A 283 -6.03 9.71 9.04
CA ASN A 283 -5.38 8.52 8.48
C ASN A 283 -3.99 8.21 9.08
N LEU A 284 -3.69 8.72 10.29
CA LEU A 284 -2.37 8.58 10.92
C LEU A 284 -1.87 7.12 11.02
N PRO A 285 -2.70 6.12 11.36
CA PRO A 285 -2.24 4.73 11.38
C PRO A 285 -1.73 4.25 10.02
N MET A 286 -2.45 4.57 8.93
CA MET A 286 -2.04 4.16 7.59
C MET A 286 -0.85 4.96 7.07
N GLU A 287 -0.70 6.23 7.43
CA GLU A 287 0.52 7.02 7.12
C GLU A 287 1.77 6.43 7.79
N ARG A 288 1.63 5.84 8.99
CA ARG A 288 2.71 5.10 9.66
C ARG A 288 3.04 3.79 8.95
N VAL A 289 2.01 3.06 8.51
CA VAL A 289 2.19 1.84 7.71
C VAL A 289 2.91 2.18 6.40
N ASP A 290 2.44 3.18 5.66
CA ASP A 290 3.02 3.61 4.39
C ASP A 290 4.49 4.01 4.53
N ALA A 291 4.81 4.82 5.54
CA ALA A 291 6.18 5.23 5.83
C ALA A 291 7.08 4.02 6.19
N ALA A 292 6.63 3.13 7.06
CA ALA A 292 7.42 1.98 7.51
C ALA A 292 7.65 0.95 6.39
N ILE A 293 6.62 0.66 5.58
CA ILE A 293 6.72 -0.30 4.48
C ILE A 293 7.73 0.20 3.43
N HIS A 294 7.65 1.46 3.02
CA HIS A 294 8.52 2.02 1.97
C HIS A 294 9.86 2.57 2.50
N GLY A 295 10.06 2.65 3.81
CA GLY A 295 11.25 3.28 4.40
C GLY A 295 11.29 4.80 4.19
N TRP A 296 10.14 5.45 4.02
CA TRP A 296 10.03 6.89 3.87
C TRP A 296 9.90 7.60 5.22
N PRO A 297 10.25 8.90 5.31
CA PRO A 297 9.86 9.73 6.44
C PRO A 297 8.34 9.70 6.62
N LEU A 298 7.90 9.64 7.88
CA LEU A 298 6.48 9.78 8.21
C LEU A 298 5.99 11.14 7.68
N ALA A 299 4.95 11.13 6.85
CA ALA A 299 4.44 12.34 6.19
C ALA A 299 3.85 13.34 7.21
N THR A 300 3.32 12.85 8.32
CA THR A 300 2.66 13.68 9.34
C THR A 300 3.66 14.37 10.28
N CYS A 301 3.19 15.39 10.99
CA CYS A 301 3.90 16.02 12.09
C CYS A 301 4.35 14.98 13.13
N SER A 302 5.47 15.27 13.80
CA SER A 302 6.12 14.36 14.76
C SER A 302 5.30 14.09 16.02
N SER A 303 4.33 14.95 16.35
CA SER A 303 3.51 14.82 17.54
C SER A 303 2.11 15.42 17.37
N LYS A 304 1.21 15.08 18.29
CA LYS A 304 -0.11 15.73 18.38
C LYS A 304 0.01 17.22 18.68
N ALA A 305 0.90 17.62 19.59
CA ALA A 305 1.11 19.03 19.90
C ALA A 305 1.55 19.83 18.66
N SER A 306 2.44 19.26 17.83
CA SER A 306 2.85 19.84 16.56
C SER A 306 1.69 19.92 15.55
N THR A 307 0.80 18.92 15.52
CA THR A 307 -0.43 18.96 14.70
C THR A 307 -1.35 20.09 15.15
N ASP A 308 -1.55 20.27 16.45
CA ASP A 308 -2.41 21.31 17.02
C ASP A 308 -1.82 22.72 16.84
N ALA A 309 -0.49 22.84 16.90
CA ALA A 309 0.24 24.05 16.57
C ALA A 309 0.09 24.41 15.08
N ASN A 310 0.25 23.42 14.20
CA ASN A 310 0.09 23.61 12.76
C ASN A 310 -1.36 23.93 12.36
N TYR A 311 -2.35 23.36 13.07
CA TYR A 311 -3.77 23.73 12.91
C TYR A 311 -3.99 25.23 13.15
N LYS A 312 -3.44 25.76 14.26
CA LYS A 312 -3.53 27.19 14.61
C LYS A 312 -2.76 28.07 13.64
N ARG A 313 -1.62 27.60 13.13
CA ARG A 313 -0.83 28.29 12.10
C ARG A 313 -1.63 28.51 10.83
N VAL A 314 -2.31 27.47 10.34
CA VAL A 314 -3.21 27.57 9.18
C VAL A 314 -4.35 28.55 9.48
N LEU A 315 -5.02 28.46 10.64
CA LEU A 315 -6.10 29.39 11.00
C LEU A 315 -5.65 30.85 11.04
N ARG A 316 -4.47 31.14 11.62
CA ARG A 316 -3.90 32.49 11.70
C ARG A 316 -3.58 33.11 10.35
N TYR A 317 -3.21 32.28 9.37
CA TYR A 317 -3.06 32.74 8.01
C TYR A 317 -4.43 32.90 7.35
N ALA A 318 -5.28 31.87 7.42
CA ALA A 318 -6.58 31.80 6.77
C ALA A 318 -7.52 32.96 7.11
N LEU A 319 -7.60 33.35 8.39
CA LEU A 319 -8.55 34.34 8.89
C LEU A 319 -8.05 35.79 8.83
N ARG A 320 -6.95 36.06 8.13
CA ARG A 320 -6.55 37.45 7.83
C ARG A 320 -7.54 38.07 6.83
N PRO A 321 -7.89 39.37 6.95
CA PRO A 321 -8.88 40.01 6.08
C PRO A 321 -8.64 39.80 4.59
N GLU A 322 -7.38 39.94 4.15
CA GLU A 322 -6.97 39.80 2.76
C GLU A 322 -7.07 38.37 2.22
N ASN A 323 -7.05 37.35 3.09
CA ASN A 323 -7.17 35.94 2.71
C ASN A 323 -8.64 35.49 2.78
N ALA A 324 -9.33 35.88 3.85
CA ALA A 324 -10.74 35.60 4.09
C ALA A 324 -11.69 36.21 3.03
N ALA A 325 -11.25 37.26 2.33
CA ALA A 325 -11.97 37.85 1.22
C ALA A 325 -12.12 36.89 0.01
N ALA A 326 -11.15 35.98 -0.19
CA ALA A 326 -11.15 35.03 -1.32
C ALA A 326 -11.42 33.58 -0.89
N VAL A 327 -11.17 33.25 0.39
CA VAL A 327 -11.27 31.88 0.92
C VAL A 327 -12.12 31.86 2.18
N ARG A 328 -13.26 31.14 2.12
CA ARG A 328 -14.04 30.78 3.30
C ARG A 328 -13.37 29.62 4.05
N VAL A 329 -13.38 29.63 5.37
CA VAL A 329 -12.73 28.61 6.20
C VAL A 329 -13.79 27.78 6.92
N GLY A 330 -13.79 26.47 6.70
CA GLY A 330 -14.55 25.51 7.51
C GLY A 330 -13.65 24.95 8.61
N VAL A 331 -13.85 25.36 9.86
CA VAL A 331 -13.11 24.86 11.01
C VAL A 331 -13.79 23.56 11.45
N ALA A 332 -13.20 22.43 11.06
CA ALA A 332 -13.79 21.11 11.24
C ALA A 332 -13.17 20.37 12.44
N GLY A 333 -14.00 20.04 13.43
CA GLY A 333 -13.58 19.27 14.59
C GLY A 333 -14.47 19.45 15.81
N HIS A 334 -14.09 18.79 16.91
CA HIS A 334 -14.81 18.80 18.18
C HIS A 334 -14.02 19.43 19.34
N ASN A 335 -12.77 19.86 19.10
CA ASN A 335 -11.97 20.53 20.12
C ASN A 335 -12.52 21.94 20.38
N LEU A 336 -13.18 22.13 21.52
CA LEU A 336 -13.82 23.39 21.87
C LEU A 336 -12.83 24.55 21.94
N PHE A 337 -11.58 24.33 22.37
CA PHE A 337 -10.58 25.39 22.40
C PHE A 337 -10.16 25.83 21.00
N ASP A 338 -10.02 24.89 20.05
CA ASP A 338 -9.71 25.23 18.66
C ASP A 338 -10.86 25.98 17.99
N LEU A 339 -12.11 25.57 18.25
CA LEU A 339 -13.32 26.27 17.77
C LEU A 339 -13.43 27.68 18.34
N ALA A 340 -13.28 27.83 19.66
CA ALA A 340 -13.32 29.12 20.32
C ALA A 340 -12.20 30.03 19.83
N TYR A 341 -10.97 29.52 19.71
CA TYR A 341 -9.83 30.27 19.18
C TYR A 341 -10.08 30.79 17.77
N ALA A 342 -10.66 29.96 16.89
CA ALA A 342 -10.95 30.37 15.52
C ALA A 342 -12.04 31.46 15.46
N ILE A 343 -13.09 31.36 16.29
CA ILE A 343 -14.14 32.38 16.41
C ILE A 343 -13.55 33.71 16.91
N GLU A 344 -12.81 33.69 18.01
CA GLU A 344 -12.16 34.89 18.57
C GLU A 344 -11.19 35.54 17.58
N LEU A 345 -10.41 34.72 16.87
CA LEU A 345 -9.49 35.19 15.85
C LEU A 345 -10.23 35.85 14.67
N ALA A 346 -11.36 35.29 14.24
CA ALA A 346 -12.18 35.86 13.19
C ALA A 346 -12.89 37.14 13.63
N GLU A 347 -13.39 37.21 14.87
CA GLU A 347 -13.97 38.42 15.46
C GLU A 347 -12.94 39.55 15.55
N HIS A 348 -11.72 39.23 16.02
CA HIS A 348 -10.62 40.19 16.12
C HIS A 348 -10.21 40.79 14.77
N HIS A 349 -10.22 39.98 13.71
CA HIS A 349 -9.90 40.43 12.35
C HIS A 349 -11.11 40.97 11.57
N GLY A 350 -12.33 40.92 12.12
CA GLY A 350 -13.54 41.28 11.39
C GLY A 350 -13.86 40.34 10.22
N THR A 351 -13.39 39.09 10.27
CA THR A 351 -13.55 38.06 9.22
C THR A 351 -14.57 36.99 9.60
N ARG A 352 -15.47 37.29 10.56
CA ARG A 352 -16.47 36.36 11.08
C ARG A 352 -17.35 35.74 9.98
N ASP A 353 -17.73 36.52 8.97
CA ASP A 353 -18.57 36.05 7.88
C ASP A 353 -17.90 35.01 6.99
N ALA A 354 -16.56 34.89 7.04
CA ALA A 354 -15.79 33.92 6.27
C ALA A 354 -15.54 32.60 7.03
N LEU A 355 -16.04 32.46 8.27
CA LEU A 355 -15.82 31.27 9.10
C LEU A 355 -17.10 30.45 9.28
N ASP A 356 -17.01 29.16 8.93
CA ASP A 356 -17.99 28.12 9.26
C ASP A 356 -17.41 27.18 10.32
N VAL A 357 -18.27 26.63 11.18
CA VAL A 357 -17.91 25.51 12.06
C VAL A 357 -18.47 24.23 11.46
N GLU A 358 -17.64 23.18 11.36
CA GLU A 358 -18.08 21.86 10.89
C GLU A 358 -17.87 20.78 11.96
N MET A 359 -18.88 19.94 12.19
CA MET A 359 -18.87 18.91 13.23
C MET A 359 -19.43 17.58 12.70
N LEU A 360 -19.06 16.47 13.32
CA LEU A 360 -19.63 15.16 12.98
C LEU A 360 -21.03 15.00 13.59
N LEU A 361 -21.95 14.43 12.82
CA LEU A 361 -23.28 14.09 13.29
C LEU A 361 -23.22 13.09 14.47
N GLY A 362 -23.90 13.41 15.56
CA GLY A 362 -24.18 12.49 16.67
C GLY A 362 -23.02 12.20 17.65
N MET A 363 -21.84 12.80 17.45
CA MET A 363 -20.67 12.59 18.35
C MET A 363 -20.64 13.53 19.56
N ALA A 364 -21.19 14.74 19.44
CA ALA A 364 -21.11 15.80 20.46
C ALA A 364 -22.35 16.72 20.46
N ASP A 365 -23.54 16.14 20.29
CA ASP A 365 -24.78 16.92 20.15
C ASP A 365 -25.06 17.86 21.32
N GLU A 366 -24.55 17.55 22.52
CA GLU A 366 -24.72 18.36 23.73
C GLU A 366 -24.00 19.71 23.67
N HIS A 367 -22.82 19.78 23.04
CA HIS A 367 -22.07 21.02 22.87
C HIS A 367 -22.47 21.78 21.60
N LEU A 368 -23.09 21.08 20.64
CA LEU A 368 -23.47 21.65 19.35
C LEU A 368 -24.37 22.88 19.52
N ASP A 369 -25.37 22.81 20.39
CA ASP A 369 -26.31 23.91 20.60
C ASP A 369 -25.63 25.13 21.27
N ALA A 370 -24.66 24.91 22.16
CA ALA A 370 -23.88 25.97 22.80
C ALA A 370 -22.94 26.67 21.81
N VAL A 371 -22.20 25.89 21.00
CA VAL A 371 -21.30 26.42 19.96
C VAL A 371 -22.10 27.19 18.90
N ARG A 372 -23.32 26.73 18.57
CA ARG A 372 -24.17 27.33 17.54
C ARG A 372 -24.49 28.80 17.77
N ALA A 373 -24.68 29.21 19.02
CA ALA A 373 -24.98 30.60 19.35
C ALA A 373 -23.88 31.57 18.86
N ASP A 374 -22.63 31.11 18.82
CA ASP A 374 -21.46 31.90 18.46
C ASP A 374 -20.88 31.53 17.09
N ALA A 375 -21.21 30.34 16.57
CA ALA A 375 -20.68 29.77 15.34
C ALA A 375 -21.30 30.37 14.06
N GLY A 376 -22.45 31.06 14.15
CA GLY A 376 -23.14 31.65 13.00
C GLY A 376 -23.67 30.60 12.01
N ARG A 377 -22.78 29.96 11.24
CA ARG A 377 -23.08 28.86 10.33
C ARG A 377 -22.41 27.56 10.79
N ILE A 378 -23.24 26.54 11.01
CA ILE A 378 -22.80 25.17 11.33
C ILE A 378 -23.11 24.23 10.18
N VAL A 379 -22.13 23.38 9.85
CA VAL A 379 -22.28 22.28 8.90
C VAL A 379 -22.08 20.94 9.63
N LEU A 380 -23.06 20.04 9.55
CA LEU A 380 -22.95 18.69 10.10
C LEU A 380 -22.54 17.71 9.01
N TYR A 381 -21.40 17.04 9.22
CA TYR A 381 -20.99 15.93 8.38
C TYR A 381 -21.92 14.74 8.61
N THR A 382 -22.62 14.36 7.56
CA THR A 382 -23.76 13.46 7.59
C THR A 382 -23.49 12.26 6.68
N PRO A 383 -22.93 11.16 7.23
CA PRO A 383 -22.68 9.96 6.46
C PRO A 383 -23.99 9.25 6.12
N VAL A 384 -24.12 8.86 4.86
CA VAL A 384 -25.28 8.20 4.29
C VAL A 384 -24.84 6.89 3.65
N VAL A 385 -25.56 5.79 3.89
CA VAL A 385 -25.19 4.47 3.38
C VAL A 385 -26.41 3.70 2.85
N ASP A 386 -26.24 2.93 1.79
CA ASP A 386 -27.24 1.94 1.38
C ASP A 386 -27.27 0.81 2.42
N PRO A 387 -28.45 0.30 2.82
CA PRO A 387 -28.54 -0.81 3.78
C PRO A 387 -27.78 -2.08 3.39
N ARG A 388 -27.50 -2.29 2.10
CA ARG A 388 -26.68 -3.39 1.59
C ARG A 388 -25.21 -3.25 1.97
N ASP A 389 -24.71 -2.02 2.02
CA ASP A 389 -23.30 -1.68 2.26
C ASP A 389 -23.10 -1.18 3.71
N PHE A 390 -23.98 -1.60 4.62
CA PHE A 390 -23.98 -1.10 5.99
C PHE A 390 -22.66 -1.38 6.73
N ASP A 391 -21.92 -2.43 6.35
CA ASP A 391 -20.58 -2.71 6.88
C ASP A 391 -19.59 -1.57 6.61
N ALA A 392 -19.67 -0.90 5.46
CA ALA A 392 -18.86 0.28 5.16
C ALA A 392 -19.11 1.43 6.14
N ALA A 393 -20.37 1.61 6.56
CA ALA A 393 -20.72 2.56 7.60
C ALA A 393 -20.11 2.19 8.96
N VAL A 394 -20.03 0.91 9.29
CA VAL A 394 -19.40 0.50 10.54
C VAL A 394 -17.88 0.70 10.51
N SER A 395 -17.23 0.41 9.38
CA SER A 395 -15.79 0.69 9.21
C SER A 395 -15.47 2.19 9.28
N TYR A 396 -16.31 3.05 8.71
CA TYR A 396 -16.21 4.50 8.88
C TYR A 396 -16.28 4.89 10.36
N LEU A 397 -17.26 4.35 11.10
CA LEU A 397 -17.44 4.66 12.51
C LEU A 397 -16.26 4.20 13.36
N ILE A 398 -15.65 3.06 13.07
CA ILE A 398 -14.45 2.60 13.78
C ILE A 398 -13.30 3.57 13.59
N ARG A 399 -13.03 4.03 12.37
CA ARG A 399 -11.95 5.01 12.15
C ARG A 399 -12.22 6.28 12.94
N CYS A 400 -13.45 6.78 12.90
CA CYS A 400 -13.85 7.89 13.75
C CYS A 400 -13.65 7.58 15.25
N LEU A 401 -13.86 6.36 15.72
CA LEU A 401 -13.65 5.98 17.12
C LEU A 401 -12.17 5.80 17.48
N GLU A 402 -11.36 5.18 16.63
CA GLU A 402 -9.91 5.01 16.81
C GLU A 402 -9.21 6.37 16.83
N GLU A 403 -9.54 7.24 15.88
CA GLU A 403 -9.06 8.62 15.84
C GLU A 403 -9.36 9.32 17.16
N ASN A 404 -10.59 9.18 17.67
CA ASN A 404 -11.11 9.89 18.83
C ASN A 404 -10.80 9.24 20.19
N GLY A 405 -10.39 7.96 20.21
CA GLY A 405 -10.18 7.15 21.43
C GLY A 405 -8.75 7.13 21.95
N SER A 406 -7.78 7.71 21.24
CA SER A 406 -6.43 7.87 21.80
C SER A 406 -6.45 8.82 23.00
N GLY A 407 -5.77 8.48 24.11
CA GLY A 407 -5.79 9.28 25.36
C GLY A 407 -5.14 10.68 25.24
N GLU A 408 -4.46 10.95 24.13
CA GLU A 408 -4.00 12.29 23.80
C GLU A 408 -5.06 13.12 23.08
N ASN A 409 -6.16 12.51 22.59
CA ASN A 409 -7.20 13.21 21.86
C ASN A 409 -8.22 13.91 22.75
N PHE A 410 -8.60 15.13 22.36
CA PHE A 410 -9.62 15.93 23.07
C PHE A 410 -10.92 15.15 23.27
N MET A 411 -11.27 14.32 22.29
CA MET A 411 -12.49 13.51 22.30
C MET A 411 -12.54 12.47 23.42
N SER A 412 -11.39 11.96 23.91
CA SER A 412 -11.37 11.03 25.04
C SER A 412 -11.84 11.68 26.33
N ASN A 413 -11.64 13.00 26.44
CA ASN A 413 -11.95 13.82 27.62
C ASN A 413 -13.22 14.66 27.43
N MET A 414 -13.80 14.69 26.22
CA MET A 414 -14.90 15.60 25.87
C MET A 414 -16.12 15.43 26.77
N PHE A 415 -16.44 14.19 27.16
CA PHE A 415 -17.57 13.88 28.02
C PHE A 415 -17.27 14.08 29.52
N GLU A 416 -16.10 14.57 29.90
CA GLU A 416 -15.69 14.83 31.28
C GLU A 416 -15.23 16.27 31.49
N LEU A 417 -15.53 17.16 30.53
CA LEU A 417 -15.15 18.58 30.58
C LEU A 417 -15.89 19.37 31.68
N ASP A 418 -16.91 18.77 32.32
CA ASP A 418 -17.53 19.29 33.54
C ASP A 418 -16.63 19.14 34.78
N ASP A 419 -15.61 18.28 34.73
CA ASP A 419 -14.54 18.21 35.73
C ASP A 419 -13.47 19.29 35.44
N GLU A 420 -13.28 20.22 36.37
CA GLU A 420 -12.27 21.28 36.28
C GLU A 420 -10.85 20.74 36.11
N ALA A 421 -10.51 19.56 36.66
CA ALA A 421 -9.20 18.97 36.47
C ALA A 421 -8.96 18.53 35.02
N VAL A 422 -9.99 17.95 34.38
CA VAL A 422 -9.95 17.53 32.98
C VAL A 422 -9.94 18.76 32.06
N LEU A 423 -10.76 19.76 32.36
CA LEU A 423 -10.75 21.03 31.64
C LEU A 423 -9.39 21.73 31.70
N ASP A 424 -8.71 21.72 32.86
CA ASP A 424 -7.37 22.29 33.01
C ASP A 424 -6.31 21.55 32.18
N VAL A 425 -6.41 20.22 32.04
CA VAL A 425 -5.53 19.44 31.15
C VAL A 425 -5.69 19.89 29.71
N GLU A 426 -6.90 19.98 29.19
CA GLU A 426 -7.16 20.43 27.82
C GLU A 426 -6.77 21.90 27.61
N ARG A 427 -7.01 22.76 28.61
CA ARG A 427 -6.55 24.15 28.61
C ARG A 427 -5.02 24.22 28.49
N ARG A 428 -4.28 23.41 29.25
CA ARG A 428 -2.81 23.36 29.18
C ARG A 428 -2.33 22.84 27.83
N ARG A 429 -2.99 21.83 27.25
CA ARG A 429 -2.69 21.32 25.89
C ARG A 429 -2.88 22.43 24.83
N PHE A 430 -3.99 23.16 24.91
CA PHE A 430 -4.27 24.30 24.03
C PHE A 430 -3.17 25.38 24.13
N LEU A 431 -2.83 25.81 25.35
CA LEU A 431 -1.77 26.80 25.59
C LEU A 431 -0.41 26.32 25.07
N ALA A 432 -0.03 25.09 25.36
CA ALA A 432 1.23 24.50 24.91
C ALA A 432 1.32 24.48 23.37
N SER A 433 0.22 24.21 22.67
CA SER A 433 0.21 24.23 21.20
C SER A 433 0.40 25.64 20.61
N LEU A 434 -0.08 26.68 21.29
CA LEU A 434 0.16 28.08 20.88
C LEU A 434 1.60 28.49 21.14
N GLU A 435 2.16 28.11 22.28
CA GLU A 435 3.57 28.36 22.62
C GLU A 435 4.51 27.64 21.64
N LEU A 436 4.22 26.38 21.31
CA LEU A 436 4.97 25.61 20.33
C LEU A 436 4.92 26.24 18.95
N MET A 437 3.73 26.64 18.48
CA MET A 437 3.57 27.32 17.20
C MET A 437 4.45 28.59 17.14
N GLU A 438 4.42 29.43 18.18
CA GLU A 438 5.22 30.67 18.21
C GLU A 438 6.72 30.40 18.29
N ALA A 439 7.14 29.36 19.02
CA ALA A 439 8.54 28.95 19.09
C ALA A 439 9.05 28.45 17.73
N GLU A 440 8.31 27.57 17.06
CA GLU A 440 8.65 27.06 15.72
C GLU A 440 8.60 28.17 14.66
N ASP A 441 7.62 29.08 14.71
CA ASP A 441 7.49 30.19 13.74
C ASP A 441 8.70 31.13 13.75
N ALA A 442 9.45 31.20 14.85
CA ALA A 442 10.69 31.97 14.92
C ALA A 442 11.79 31.40 14.00
N ASP A 443 11.78 30.09 13.77
CA ASP A 443 12.71 29.36 12.89
C ASP A 443 12.15 29.19 11.46
N GLY A 444 10.88 29.53 11.25
CA GLY A 444 10.14 29.42 9.99
C GLY A 444 9.06 28.34 10.03
N PRO A 445 8.06 28.38 9.12
CA PRO A 445 6.99 27.38 9.11
C PRO A 445 7.55 25.96 8.88
N PRO A 446 6.84 24.92 9.39
CA PRO A 446 7.28 23.54 9.23
C PRO A 446 7.43 23.18 7.76
N ARG A 447 8.50 22.45 7.45
CA ARG A 447 8.78 21.97 6.09
C ARG A 447 8.16 20.58 5.87
N PRO A 448 7.81 20.22 4.63
CA PRO A 448 7.42 18.87 4.26
C PRO A 448 8.37 17.83 4.84
N ALA A 449 7.83 16.78 5.46
CA ALA A 449 8.65 15.70 6.02
C ALA A 449 9.28 14.84 4.91
N ARG A 450 8.58 14.70 3.79
CA ARG A 450 9.07 13.99 2.59
C ARG A 450 9.65 15.00 1.59
N SER A 451 10.89 14.76 1.17
CA SER A 451 11.64 15.66 0.28
C SER A 451 12.55 14.93 -0.70
N GLN A 452 12.29 13.64 -0.95
CA GLN A 452 13.07 12.83 -1.87
C GLN A 452 13.07 13.44 -3.28
N ASP A 453 14.24 13.49 -3.90
CA ASP A 453 14.43 13.97 -5.26
C ASP A 453 15.39 13.05 -6.01
N ARG A 454 14.84 12.18 -6.87
CA ARG A 454 15.60 11.21 -7.67
C ARG A 454 16.30 11.83 -8.89
N ARG A 455 16.16 13.14 -9.15
CA ARG A 455 17.00 13.85 -10.14
C ARG A 455 18.44 13.96 -9.65
N THR A 456 18.66 13.85 -8.35
CA THR A 456 19.98 13.78 -7.72
C THR A 456 20.10 12.47 -6.95
N HIS A 457 21.24 11.79 -7.08
CA HIS A 457 21.53 10.64 -6.22
C HIS A 457 22.28 11.08 -4.97
N THR A 458 21.73 10.74 -3.81
CA THR A 458 22.40 10.87 -2.51
C THR A 458 22.85 9.49 -2.08
N PRO A 459 24.16 9.24 -1.94
CA PRO A 459 24.69 7.97 -1.43
C PRO A 459 24.10 7.63 -0.06
N SER A 460 23.97 6.34 0.25
CA SER A 460 23.52 5.94 1.58
C SER A 460 24.53 6.33 2.65
N THR A 461 24.04 6.85 3.77
CA THR A 461 24.85 7.16 4.95
C THR A 461 24.87 6.01 5.97
N LEU A 462 24.24 4.87 5.64
CA LEU A 462 24.11 3.75 6.56
C LEU A 462 25.43 2.98 6.70
N GLU A 463 25.85 2.75 7.95
CA GLU A 463 27.05 1.95 8.25
C GLU A 463 26.82 0.44 8.06
N ARG A 464 25.56 0.00 8.07
CA ARG A 464 25.09 -1.39 7.90
C ARG A 464 23.89 -1.43 6.96
N PHE A 465 23.51 -2.63 6.51
CA PHE A 465 22.39 -2.85 5.62
C PHE A 465 21.07 -2.28 6.17
N GLY A 466 20.42 -1.46 5.36
CA GLY A 466 19.01 -1.13 5.43
C GLY A 466 18.45 -1.09 4.00
N ASN A 467 17.18 -1.46 3.85
CA ASN A 467 16.53 -1.48 2.55
C ASN A 467 16.53 -0.08 1.92
N GLU A 468 16.85 0.00 0.63
CA GLU A 468 16.75 1.20 -0.19
C GLU A 468 15.27 1.61 -0.28
N PRO A 469 14.92 2.85 0.13
CA PRO A 469 13.56 3.32 -0.03
C PRO A 469 13.19 3.42 -1.50
N ASP A 470 12.00 2.99 -1.89
CA ASP A 470 11.51 3.19 -3.26
C ASP A 470 11.36 4.69 -3.60
N THR A 471 11.19 4.99 -4.88
CA THR A 471 10.88 6.36 -5.29
C THR A 471 9.47 6.74 -4.85
N ASP A 472 9.30 7.88 -4.19
CA ASP A 472 7.98 8.40 -3.80
C ASP A 472 7.36 9.20 -4.97
N PRO A 473 6.35 8.65 -5.70
CA PRO A 473 5.74 9.35 -6.83
C PRO A 473 4.79 10.48 -6.39
N SER A 474 4.52 10.63 -5.09
CA SER A 474 3.72 11.76 -4.58
C SER A 474 4.49 13.08 -4.61
N LEU A 475 5.79 13.07 -4.87
CA LEU A 475 6.64 14.26 -4.92
C LEU A 475 6.84 14.76 -6.36
N ALA A 476 6.65 16.05 -6.59
CA ALA A 476 6.72 16.67 -7.93
C ALA A 476 8.07 16.44 -8.64
N ALA A 477 9.19 16.49 -7.91
CA ALA A 477 10.52 16.26 -8.45
C ALA A 477 10.67 14.85 -9.06
N ASN A 478 10.12 13.84 -8.37
CA ASN A 478 10.14 12.46 -8.83
C ASN A 478 9.20 12.23 -10.02
N ARG A 479 8.06 12.93 -10.08
CA ARG A 479 7.16 12.90 -11.25
C ARG A 479 7.82 13.47 -12.50
N GLU A 480 8.54 14.58 -12.35
CA GLU A 480 9.31 15.19 -13.45
C GLU A 480 10.42 14.24 -13.95
N TRP A 481 11.19 13.66 -13.02
CA TRP A 481 12.20 12.64 -13.32
C TRP A 481 11.62 11.45 -14.08
N ALA A 482 10.51 10.89 -13.60
CA ALA A 482 9.82 9.76 -14.21
C ALA A 482 9.34 10.08 -15.63
N ARG A 483 8.73 11.24 -15.84
CA ARG A 483 8.29 11.68 -17.17
C ARG A 483 9.45 11.77 -18.16
N GLY A 484 10.61 12.25 -17.70
CA GLY A 484 11.82 12.27 -18.50
C GLY A 484 12.27 10.87 -18.95
N ILE A 485 12.10 9.84 -18.10
CA ILE A 485 12.40 8.44 -18.43
C ILE A 485 11.41 7.90 -19.46
N VAL A 486 10.12 8.04 -19.20
CA VAL A 486 9.04 7.57 -20.08
C VAL A 486 9.22 8.10 -21.51
N GLY A 487 9.59 9.38 -21.66
CA GLY A 487 9.86 9.98 -22.97
C GLY A 487 11.06 9.38 -23.73
N ARG A 488 12.00 8.71 -23.05
CA ARG A 488 13.17 8.07 -23.67
C ARG A 488 12.96 6.58 -23.98
N VAL A 489 12.02 5.93 -23.28
CA VAL A 489 11.72 4.49 -23.43
C VAL A 489 11.57 4.06 -24.89
N PRO A 490 10.78 4.71 -25.77
CA PRO A 490 10.58 4.23 -27.14
C PRO A 490 11.85 4.10 -27.99
N THR A 491 12.87 4.89 -27.69
CA THR A 491 14.10 5.01 -28.48
C THR A 491 15.35 4.53 -27.74
N SER A 492 15.19 3.84 -26.60
CA SER A 492 16.34 3.48 -25.77
C SER A 492 17.27 2.48 -26.47
N THR A 493 18.56 2.83 -26.53
CA THR A 493 19.63 1.96 -27.06
C THR A 493 20.65 1.58 -25.98
N LEU A 494 20.36 1.86 -24.71
CA LEU A 494 21.26 1.55 -23.59
C LEU A 494 21.65 0.07 -23.59
N GLY A 495 22.89 -0.24 -23.23
CA GLY A 495 23.44 -1.60 -23.20
C GLY A 495 23.71 -2.25 -24.57
N THR A 496 23.28 -1.67 -25.70
CA THR A 496 23.42 -2.28 -27.04
C THR A 496 24.88 -2.52 -27.41
N SER A 497 25.78 -1.56 -27.19
CA SER A 497 27.18 -1.68 -27.58
C SER A 497 27.88 -2.85 -26.87
N LEU A 498 27.68 -2.99 -25.55
CA LEU A 498 28.25 -4.12 -24.81
C LEU A 498 27.66 -5.47 -25.26
N VAL A 499 26.37 -5.51 -25.60
CA VAL A 499 25.74 -6.73 -26.16
C VAL A 499 26.34 -7.13 -27.51
N GLU A 500 26.68 -6.18 -28.37
CA GLU A 500 27.30 -6.43 -29.68
C GLU A 500 28.75 -6.92 -29.54
N GLU A 501 29.51 -6.36 -28.59
CA GLU A 501 30.91 -6.71 -28.34
C GLU A 501 31.11 -8.05 -27.62
N SER A 502 30.10 -8.51 -26.86
CA SER A 502 30.21 -9.67 -25.97
C SER A 502 29.67 -10.98 -26.53
N ARG A 503 29.82 -11.24 -27.84
CA ARG A 503 29.40 -12.49 -28.51
C ARG A 503 30.59 -13.38 -28.85
N PRO A 504 31.18 -14.10 -27.88
CA PRO A 504 32.35 -14.93 -28.14
C PRO A 504 31.98 -16.18 -28.96
N ASP A 505 32.91 -16.63 -29.79
CA ASP A 505 32.89 -17.99 -30.34
C ASP A 505 33.54 -18.99 -29.35
N MET A 506 33.79 -20.22 -29.78
CA MET A 506 34.42 -21.25 -28.94
C MET A 506 35.82 -20.87 -28.44
N ALA A 507 36.63 -20.19 -29.24
CA ALA A 507 37.97 -19.76 -28.80
C ALA A 507 37.85 -18.57 -27.84
N GLY A 508 36.92 -17.66 -28.12
CA GLY A 508 36.63 -16.51 -27.27
C GLY A 508 36.10 -16.91 -25.89
N ILE A 509 35.19 -17.89 -25.80
CA ILE A 509 34.65 -18.32 -24.51
C ILE A 509 35.74 -18.98 -23.65
N GLU A 510 36.64 -19.74 -24.27
CA GLU A 510 37.75 -20.37 -23.56
C GLU A 510 38.70 -19.33 -22.97
N ALA A 511 39.07 -18.32 -23.77
CA ALA A 511 39.91 -17.21 -23.30
C ALA A 511 39.23 -16.39 -22.19
N ILE A 512 37.90 -16.26 -22.22
CA ILE A 512 37.12 -15.60 -21.17
C ILE A 512 37.17 -16.41 -19.87
N ILE A 513 36.98 -17.73 -19.94
CA ILE A 513 37.06 -18.62 -18.78
C ILE A 513 38.47 -18.59 -18.18
N ASP A 514 39.51 -18.73 -19.02
CA ASP A 514 40.92 -18.63 -18.60
C ASP A 514 41.20 -17.34 -17.85
N GLY A 515 40.79 -16.20 -18.41
CA GLY A 515 40.98 -14.88 -17.83
C GLY A 515 40.26 -14.72 -16.48
N ALA A 516 39.00 -15.16 -16.40
CA ALA A 516 38.21 -15.06 -15.17
C ALA A 516 38.82 -15.89 -14.04
N VAL A 517 39.20 -17.13 -14.33
CA VAL A 517 39.83 -18.04 -13.36
C VAL A 517 41.19 -17.48 -12.91
N ALA A 518 41.98 -16.90 -13.83
CA ALA A 518 43.26 -16.27 -13.49
C ALA A 518 43.10 -15.02 -12.60
N ALA A 519 42.02 -14.26 -12.76
CA ALA A 519 41.74 -13.07 -11.95
C ALA A 519 41.18 -13.40 -10.54
N GLY A 520 40.51 -14.55 -10.39
CA GLY A 520 39.86 -14.98 -9.15
C GLY A 520 40.72 -14.89 -7.89
N PRO A 521 41.95 -15.44 -7.84
CA PRO A 521 42.81 -15.37 -6.66
C PRO A 521 43.10 -13.94 -6.19
N GLY A 522 43.28 -12.99 -7.11
CA GLY A 522 43.51 -11.58 -6.77
C GLY A 522 42.28 -10.93 -6.15
N TRP A 523 41.08 -11.26 -6.65
CA TRP A 523 39.81 -10.80 -6.09
C TRP A 523 39.54 -11.37 -4.69
N ALA A 524 39.75 -12.68 -4.52
CA ALA A 524 39.61 -13.35 -3.23
C ALA A 524 40.55 -12.75 -2.16
N ALA A 525 41.80 -12.43 -2.53
CA ALA A 525 42.81 -11.88 -1.64
C ALA A 525 42.50 -10.47 -1.09
N LEU A 526 41.52 -9.75 -1.65
CA LEU A 526 41.06 -8.46 -1.10
C LEU A 526 40.41 -8.60 0.29
N GLY A 527 39.90 -9.79 0.63
CA GLY A 527 39.12 -10.03 1.85
C GLY A 527 37.73 -9.38 1.83
N ALA A 528 36.84 -9.79 2.72
CA ALA A 528 35.45 -9.33 2.72
C ALA A 528 35.31 -7.82 2.93
N GLY A 529 36.20 -7.20 3.71
CA GLY A 529 36.16 -5.75 3.98
C GLY A 529 36.29 -4.88 2.72
N GLU A 530 37.24 -5.20 1.83
CA GLU A 530 37.44 -4.42 0.61
C GLU A 530 36.40 -4.80 -0.47
N ARG A 531 36.02 -6.08 -0.58
CA ARG A 531 34.90 -6.48 -1.45
C ARG A 531 33.61 -5.79 -1.04
N ARG A 532 33.34 -5.67 0.26
CA ARG A 532 32.19 -4.92 0.81
C ARG A 532 32.22 -3.47 0.35
N ARG A 533 33.36 -2.80 0.44
CA ARG A 533 33.51 -1.40 0.00
C ARG A 533 33.13 -1.24 -1.48
N ILE A 534 33.57 -2.17 -2.33
CA ILE A 534 33.27 -2.15 -3.77
C ILE A 534 31.77 -2.45 -4.03
N LEU A 535 31.18 -3.41 -3.32
CA LEU A 535 29.75 -3.74 -3.47
C LEU A 535 28.82 -2.62 -2.98
N TYR A 536 29.20 -1.89 -1.93
CA TYR A 536 28.49 -0.66 -1.53
C TYR A 536 28.61 0.43 -2.60
N ALA A 537 29.79 0.62 -3.19
CA ALA A 537 29.96 1.53 -4.33
C ALA A 537 29.13 1.09 -5.55
N ALA A 538 28.97 -0.22 -5.76
CA ALA A 538 28.10 -0.75 -6.81
C ALA A 538 26.62 -0.44 -6.52
N ALA A 539 26.18 -0.56 -5.27
CA ALA A 539 24.85 -0.17 -4.86
C ALA A 539 24.57 1.32 -5.13
N ASP A 540 25.54 2.20 -4.84
CA ASP A 540 25.40 3.63 -5.10
C ASP A 540 25.40 3.93 -6.62
N GLU A 541 26.24 3.26 -7.42
CA GLU A 541 26.23 3.43 -8.88
C GLU A 541 24.94 2.92 -9.53
N LEU A 542 24.37 1.81 -9.06
CA LEU A 542 23.03 1.36 -9.46
C LEU A 542 21.97 2.42 -9.09
N GLY A 543 22.08 3.02 -7.90
CA GLY A 543 21.23 4.13 -7.47
C GLY A 543 21.36 5.38 -8.35
N ARG A 544 22.57 5.71 -8.82
CA ARG A 544 22.81 6.80 -9.79
C ARG A 544 22.18 6.49 -11.16
N ARG A 545 22.21 5.22 -11.57
CA ARG A 545 21.65 4.73 -12.84
C ARG A 545 20.20 4.27 -12.74
N ARG A 546 19.50 4.54 -11.63
CA ARG A 546 18.10 4.11 -11.44
C ARG A 546 17.22 4.45 -12.64
N GLY A 547 17.35 5.67 -13.18
CA GLY A 547 16.58 6.09 -14.35
C GLY A 547 16.95 5.34 -15.64
N ASP A 548 18.24 5.07 -15.86
CA ASP A 548 18.74 4.33 -17.02
C ASP A 548 18.31 2.86 -16.97
N LEU A 549 18.34 2.25 -15.78
CA LEU A 549 17.89 0.88 -15.54
C LEU A 549 16.39 0.73 -15.80
N ILE A 550 15.56 1.66 -15.31
CA ILE A 550 14.13 1.64 -15.58
C ILE A 550 13.86 1.86 -17.07
N GLU A 551 14.56 2.79 -17.72
CA GLU A 551 14.43 3.06 -19.15
C GLU A 551 14.70 1.81 -20.01
N VAL A 552 15.86 1.18 -19.82
CA VAL A 552 16.26 0.01 -20.63
C VAL A 552 15.34 -1.18 -20.36
N MET A 553 14.95 -1.39 -19.10
CA MET A 553 14.06 -2.48 -18.71
C MET A 553 12.64 -2.30 -19.27
N ALA A 554 12.09 -1.09 -19.19
CA ALA A 554 10.80 -0.76 -19.77
C ALA A 554 10.81 -1.00 -21.29
N HIS A 555 11.85 -0.52 -21.97
CA HIS A 555 11.95 -0.67 -23.42
C HIS A 555 12.20 -2.12 -23.86
N GLU A 556 13.08 -2.84 -23.16
CA GLU A 556 13.51 -4.19 -23.54
C GLU A 556 12.50 -5.27 -23.14
N THR A 557 11.95 -5.18 -21.93
CA THR A 557 11.09 -6.22 -21.34
C THR A 557 9.62 -5.81 -21.22
N GLY A 558 9.29 -4.55 -21.51
CA GLY A 558 7.93 -4.02 -21.37
C GLY A 558 7.50 -3.76 -19.92
N LYS A 559 8.43 -3.77 -18.95
CA LYS A 559 8.08 -3.60 -17.54
C LYS A 559 7.59 -2.16 -17.25
N PRO A 560 6.43 -1.98 -16.59
CA PRO A 560 5.97 -0.65 -16.17
C PRO A 560 6.88 0.00 -15.13
N MET A 561 6.91 1.33 -15.10
CA MET A 561 7.69 2.15 -14.16
C MET A 561 7.56 1.69 -12.70
N SER A 562 6.33 1.42 -12.25
CA SER A 562 6.04 1.02 -10.87
C SER A 562 6.63 -0.34 -10.47
N GLU A 563 6.79 -1.25 -11.44
CA GLU A 563 7.41 -2.56 -11.22
C GLU A 563 8.94 -2.48 -11.41
N GLY A 564 9.40 -1.56 -12.26
CA GLY A 564 10.82 -1.36 -12.50
C GLY A 564 11.55 -0.64 -11.36
N ASP A 565 10.92 0.38 -10.75
CA ASP A 565 11.53 1.15 -9.67
C ASP A 565 11.82 0.29 -8.43
N VAL A 566 10.87 -0.56 -8.03
CA VAL A 566 11.03 -1.48 -6.89
C VAL A 566 12.14 -2.50 -7.14
N GLU A 567 12.33 -2.91 -8.39
CA GLU A 567 13.37 -3.87 -8.76
C GLU A 567 14.77 -3.26 -8.71
N VAL A 568 14.91 -1.97 -9.03
CA VAL A 568 16.18 -1.27 -8.83
C VAL A 568 16.52 -1.21 -7.34
N SER A 569 15.54 -0.96 -6.47
CA SER A 569 15.73 -1.00 -5.01
C SER A 569 16.19 -2.37 -4.55
N GLU A 570 15.57 -3.45 -5.06
CA GLU A 570 15.96 -4.83 -4.76
C GLU A 570 17.40 -5.15 -5.20
N ALA A 571 17.83 -4.67 -6.38
CA ALA A 571 19.21 -4.82 -6.85
C ALA A 571 20.23 -4.12 -5.93
N ILE A 572 19.92 -2.89 -5.50
CA ILE A 572 20.73 -2.12 -4.54
C ILE A 572 20.80 -2.85 -3.20
N ASP A 573 19.67 -3.41 -2.76
CA ASP A 573 19.58 -4.16 -1.52
C ASP A 573 20.43 -5.41 -1.54
N PHE A 574 20.42 -6.20 -2.63
CA PHE A 574 21.29 -7.38 -2.74
C PHE A 574 22.77 -7.01 -2.63
N CYS A 575 23.21 -5.93 -3.30
CA CYS A 575 24.59 -5.45 -3.22
C CYS A 575 24.98 -5.13 -1.77
N ARG A 576 24.16 -4.36 -1.05
CA ARG A 576 24.45 -3.96 0.34
C ARG A 576 24.33 -5.14 1.31
N TYR A 577 23.30 -5.96 1.18
CA TYR A 577 23.04 -7.09 2.07
C TYR A 577 24.14 -8.14 1.97
N TYR A 578 24.49 -8.57 0.76
CA TYR A 578 25.55 -9.57 0.58
C TYR A 578 26.94 -9.03 0.91
N ALA A 579 27.18 -7.73 0.74
CA ALA A 579 28.41 -7.09 1.18
C ALA A 579 28.60 -7.17 2.70
N ASP A 580 27.53 -6.98 3.47
CA ASP A 580 27.56 -7.15 4.93
C ASP A 580 27.66 -8.64 5.33
N GLN A 581 26.90 -9.53 4.67
CA GLN A 581 26.96 -10.97 4.92
C GLN A 581 28.33 -11.58 4.61
N ALA A 582 29.10 -11.00 3.68
CA ALA A 582 30.46 -11.43 3.40
C ALA A 582 31.40 -11.27 4.61
N LEU A 583 31.18 -10.24 5.45
CA LEU A 583 31.95 -10.07 6.68
C LEU A 583 31.64 -11.19 7.68
N GLU A 584 30.36 -11.53 7.83
CA GLU A 584 29.91 -12.60 8.72
C GLU A 584 30.45 -13.96 8.25
N LEU A 585 30.46 -14.19 6.94
CA LEU A 585 30.98 -15.41 6.30
C LEU A 585 32.44 -15.71 6.65
N GLU A 586 33.31 -14.69 6.72
CA GLU A 586 34.74 -14.86 7.05
C GLU A 586 34.99 -15.05 8.56
N THR A 587 33.97 -14.89 9.39
CA THR A 587 34.07 -14.96 10.87
C THR A 587 33.41 -16.18 11.49
N ILE A 588 32.95 -17.14 10.67
CA ILE A 588 32.33 -18.36 11.17
C ILE A 588 33.36 -19.20 11.94
N GLU A 589 33.04 -19.52 13.20
CA GLU A 589 33.90 -20.33 14.06
C GLU A 589 33.90 -21.79 13.63
N GLY A 590 35.06 -22.46 13.69
CA GLY A 590 35.20 -23.87 13.36
C GLY A 590 35.15 -24.22 11.85
N ALA A 591 34.96 -23.23 10.97
CA ALA A 591 34.99 -23.45 9.52
C ALA A 591 35.52 -22.23 8.75
N VAL A 592 36.34 -22.47 7.73
CA VAL A 592 36.87 -21.42 6.85
C VAL A 592 36.19 -21.52 5.50
N ALA A 593 35.53 -20.43 5.10
CA ALA A 593 34.96 -20.28 3.76
C ALA A 593 36.08 -20.12 2.71
N ARG A 594 36.03 -20.93 1.66
CA ARG A 594 36.93 -20.89 0.51
C ARG A 594 36.17 -20.45 -0.74
N PRO A 595 36.58 -19.34 -1.39
CA PRO A 595 36.00 -18.94 -2.66
C PRO A 595 36.17 -20.04 -3.71
N VAL A 596 35.14 -20.23 -4.54
CA VAL A 596 35.19 -21.20 -5.64
C VAL A 596 35.91 -20.62 -6.86
N GLY A 597 36.43 -21.50 -7.73
CA GLY A 597 37.26 -21.10 -8.87
C GLY A 597 36.56 -20.17 -9.88
N LEU A 598 35.27 -20.41 -10.16
CA LEU A 598 34.44 -19.58 -11.04
C LEU A 598 32.96 -19.84 -10.74
N THR A 599 32.16 -18.77 -10.71
CA THR A 599 30.70 -18.84 -10.62
C THR A 599 30.08 -18.37 -11.93
N VAL A 600 29.17 -19.16 -12.49
CA VAL A 600 28.37 -18.76 -13.65
C VAL A 600 26.98 -18.33 -13.18
N VAL A 601 26.54 -17.15 -13.62
CA VAL A 601 25.21 -16.60 -13.30
C VAL A 601 24.35 -16.58 -14.56
N VAL A 602 23.21 -17.27 -14.52
CA VAL A 602 22.24 -17.39 -15.61
C VAL A 602 20.88 -16.83 -15.14
N PRO A 603 20.69 -15.50 -15.20
CA PRO A 603 19.49 -14.82 -14.72
C PRO A 603 18.34 -14.84 -15.76
N PRO A 604 17.09 -14.60 -15.33
CA PRO A 604 15.91 -14.62 -16.18
C PRO A 604 15.66 -13.23 -16.78
N TRP A 605 14.60 -13.12 -17.59
CA TRP A 605 14.17 -11.85 -18.19
C TRP A 605 13.08 -11.11 -17.39
N ASN A 606 12.36 -11.80 -16.51
CA ASN A 606 11.18 -11.26 -15.84
C ASN A 606 11.51 -10.37 -14.64
N PHE A 607 12.69 -10.52 -14.06
CA PHE A 607 13.34 -9.55 -13.16
C PHE A 607 14.75 -9.30 -13.71
N PRO A 608 14.84 -8.48 -14.79
CA PRO A 608 16.07 -8.30 -15.57
C PRO A 608 17.11 -7.40 -14.88
N THR A 609 16.80 -6.83 -13.72
CA THR A 609 17.68 -5.99 -12.90
C THR A 609 18.05 -6.66 -11.58
N ALA A 610 17.07 -7.02 -10.75
CA ALA A 610 17.32 -7.48 -9.38
C ALA A 610 18.01 -8.85 -9.33
N ILE A 611 17.49 -9.83 -10.07
CA ILE A 611 18.04 -11.19 -10.07
C ILE A 611 19.46 -11.26 -10.68
N PRO A 612 19.76 -10.63 -11.84
CA PRO A 612 21.14 -10.57 -12.33
C PRO A 612 22.08 -9.86 -11.34
N ALA A 613 21.68 -8.71 -10.80
CA ALA A 613 22.50 -7.99 -9.83
C ALA A 613 22.73 -8.82 -8.56
N GLY A 614 21.70 -9.48 -8.04
CA GLY A 614 21.77 -10.29 -6.83
C GLY A 614 22.65 -11.53 -6.99
N GLY A 615 22.50 -12.26 -8.10
CA GLY A 615 23.36 -13.41 -8.40
C GLY A 615 24.83 -13.03 -8.55
N VAL A 616 25.12 -11.93 -9.26
CA VAL A 616 26.48 -11.40 -9.42
C VAL A 616 27.04 -10.88 -8.10
N ALA A 617 26.28 -10.09 -7.35
CA ALA A 617 26.70 -9.55 -6.07
C ALA A 617 27.00 -10.65 -5.05
N ALA A 618 26.18 -11.70 -4.98
CA ALA A 618 26.41 -12.84 -4.10
C ALA A 618 27.72 -13.56 -4.43
N ALA A 619 27.99 -13.85 -5.71
CA ALA A 619 29.22 -14.52 -6.13
C ALA A 619 30.47 -13.65 -5.92
N LEU A 620 30.37 -12.34 -6.19
CA LEU A 620 31.45 -11.40 -5.92
C LEU A 620 31.72 -11.28 -4.41
N ALA A 621 30.68 -11.25 -3.59
CA ALA A 621 30.77 -11.18 -2.13
C ALA A 621 31.54 -12.37 -1.55
N THR A 622 31.31 -13.58 -2.08
CA THR A 622 32.04 -14.80 -1.67
C THR A 622 33.46 -14.90 -2.23
N GLY A 623 33.91 -13.94 -3.04
CA GLY A 623 35.27 -13.89 -3.59
C GLY A 623 35.47 -14.69 -4.87
N SER A 624 34.40 -15.21 -5.50
CA SER A 624 34.47 -15.89 -6.80
C SER A 624 34.56 -14.87 -7.94
N PRO A 625 35.36 -15.13 -9.00
CA PRO A 625 35.15 -14.47 -10.28
C PRO A 625 33.83 -14.96 -10.90
N VAL A 626 33.25 -14.15 -11.78
CA VAL A 626 31.88 -14.30 -12.29
C VAL A 626 31.83 -14.18 -13.81
N ILE A 627 31.18 -15.13 -14.46
CA ILE A 627 30.68 -14.99 -15.84
C ILE A 627 29.15 -14.93 -15.79
N ILE A 628 28.57 -13.84 -16.27
CA ILE A 628 27.12 -13.70 -16.40
C ILE A 628 26.68 -13.94 -17.85
N LYS A 629 25.72 -14.86 -18.03
CA LYS A 629 25.03 -15.17 -19.29
C LYS A 629 23.54 -14.86 -19.15
N PRO A 630 23.08 -13.63 -19.47
CA PRO A 630 21.67 -13.25 -19.30
C PRO A 630 20.74 -13.90 -20.32
N ALA A 631 19.45 -13.96 -19.97
CA ALA A 631 18.37 -14.31 -20.89
C ALA A 631 18.35 -13.40 -22.13
N THR A 632 17.98 -13.97 -23.29
CA THR A 632 17.99 -13.26 -24.59
C THR A 632 17.16 -11.98 -24.59
N GLN A 633 16.05 -12.00 -23.87
CA GLN A 633 15.08 -10.93 -23.81
C GLN A 633 15.49 -9.80 -22.85
N ALA A 634 16.60 -9.93 -22.11
CA ALA A 634 17.02 -8.98 -21.08
C ALA A 634 18.54 -8.65 -21.12
N ARG A 635 19.18 -8.87 -22.27
CA ARG A 635 20.64 -8.76 -22.39
C ARG A 635 21.13 -7.33 -22.21
N ARG A 636 20.37 -6.32 -22.68
CA ARG A 636 20.77 -4.92 -22.54
C ARG A 636 20.62 -4.42 -21.12
N THR A 637 19.57 -4.81 -20.42
CA THR A 637 19.42 -4.46 -18.99
C THR A 637 20.57 -5.05 -18.18
N ALA A 638 20.91 -6.32 -18.39
CA ALA A 638 22.07 -6.94 -17.76
C ALA A 638 23.40 -6.26 -18.13
N ALA A 639 23.57 -5.79 -19.36
CA ALA A 639 24.73 -5.02 -19.78
C ALA A 639 24.89 -3.72 -18.97
N VAL A 640 23.80 -2.96 -18.77
CA VAL A 640 23.82 -1.71 -17.97
C VAL A 640 24.20 -1.98 -16.51
N ILE A 641 23.76 -3.11 -15.94
CA ILE A 641 24.14 -3.53 -14.58
C ILE A 641 25.65 -3.82 -14.50
N VAL A 642 26.18 -4.57 -15.47
CA VAL A 642 27.61 -4.90 -15.51
C VAL A 642 28.46 -3.64 -15.69
N GLU A 643 28.04 -2.70 -16.53
CA GLU A 643 28.69 -1.40 -16.67
C GLU A 643 28.71 -0.62 -15.35
N ALA A 644 27.61 -0.66 -14.58
CA ALA A 644 27.54 -0.06 -13.24
C ALA A 644 28.53 -0.71 -12.26
N LEU A 645 28.57 -2.04 -12.21
CA LEU A 645 29.51 -2.80 -11.37
C LEU A 645 30.97 -2.49 -11.72
N TRP A 646 31.30 -2.41 -13.01
CA TRP A 646 32.65 -2.02 -13.46
C TRP A 646 32.99 -0.57 -13.08
N ALA A 647 32.04 0.36 -13.24
CA ALA A 647 32.23 1.75 -12.85
C ALA A 647 32.44 1.91 -11.33
N ALA A 648 31.84 1.03 -10.52
CA ALA A 648 32.01 0.97 -9.08
C ALA A 648 33.35 0.36 -8.63
N GLY A 649 34.14 -0.20 -9.55
CA GLY A 649 35.47 -0.74 -9.27
C GLY A 649 35.58 -2.27 -9.27
N VAL A 650 34.55 -3.00 -9.69
CA VAL A 650 34.69 -4.45 -9.97
C VAL A 650 35.59 -4.61 -11.20
N PRO A 651 36.72 -5.34 -11.13
CA PRO A 651 37.59 -5.52 -12.29
C PRO A 651 36.90 -6.26 -13.43
N ARG A 652 37.13 -5.81 -14.68
CA ARG A 652 36.56 -6.46 -15.88
C ARG A 652 36.96 -7.91 -16.04
N ASP A 653 38.15 -8.29 -15.59
CA ASP A 653 38.58 -9.69 -15.65
C ASP A 653 37.97 -10.55 -14.55
N VAL A 654 37.42 -9.93 -13.48
CA VAL A 654 36.70 -10.64 -12.41
C VAL A 654 35.23 -10.82 -12.78
N LEU A 655 34.59 -9.82 -13.41
CA LEU A 655 33.20 -9.88 -13.87
C LEU A 655 33.14 -9.79 -15.39
N ARG A 656 32.82 -10.91 -16.04
CA ARG A 656 32.70 -11.02 -17.50
C ARG A 656 31.24 -11.15 -17.93
N PHE A 657 30.86 -10.35 -18.92
CA PHE A 657 29.55 -10.40 -19.56
C PHE A 657 29.65 -11.12 -20.91
N VAL A 658 28.80 -12.14 -21.11
CA VAL A 658 28.76 -12.92 -22.35
C VAL A 658 27.34 -13.06 -22.87
N VAL A 659 27.20 -12.96 -24.18
CA VAL A 659 25.94 -13.13 -24.91
C VAL A 659 26.03 -14.42 -25.70
N LEU A 660 25.38 -15.46 -25.17
CA LEU A 660 25.36 -16.80 -25.77
C LEU A 660 23.92 -17.22 -26.07
N GLU A 661 23.72 -17.83 -27.23
CA GLU A 661 22.50 -18.58 -27.51
C GLU A 661 22.57 -19.95 -26.84
N GLU A 662 21.50 -20.74 -26.88
CA GLU A 662 21.52 -22.13 -26.38
C GLU A 662 22.21 -23.06 -27.39
N ASP A 663 23.53 -22.89 -27.54
CA ASP A 663 24.36 -23.59 -28.49
C ASP A 663 25.53 -24.35 -27.81
N ASP A 664 26.43 -24.91 -28.62
CA ASP A 664 27.60 -25.63 -28.12
C ASP A 664 28.56 -24.73 -27.31
N VAL A 665 28.56 -23.40 -27.54
CA VAL A 665 29.39 -22.44 -26.79
C VAL A 665 28.83 -22.26 -25.38
N ALA A 666 27.50 -22.08 -25.26
CA ALA A 666 26.84 -22.06 -23.95
C ALA A 666 27.04 -23.38 -23.20
N LYS A 667 26.85 -24.51 -23.89
CA LYS A 667 27.10 -25.83 -23.29
C LYS A 667 28.53 -25.95 -22.78
N ARG A 668 29.52 -25.53 -23.58
CA ARG A 668 30.93 -25.53 -23.19
C ARG A 668 31.19 -24.71 -21.94
N LEU A 669 30.59 -23.52 -21.79
CA LEU A 669 30.69 -22.71 -20.57
C LEU A 669 30.14 -23.46 -19.35
N ILE A 670 28.94 -24.02 -19.46
CA ILE A 670 28.28 -24.71 -18.33
C ILE A 670 29.04 -25.98 -17.92
N THR A 671 29.58 -26.74 -18.89
CA THR A 671 30.28 -28.00 -18.63
C THR A 671 31.75 -27.84 -18.25
N ASP A 672 32.30 -26.62 -18.19
CA ASP A 672 33.71 -26.41 -17.85
C ASP A 672 34.01 -26.86 -16.42
N GLU A 673 35.06 -27.65 -16.23
CA GLU A 673 35.43 -28.20 -14.92
C GLU A 673 35.77 -27.12 -13.86
N ARG A 674 36.24 -25.95 -14.31
CA ARG A 674 36.62 -24.82 -13.44
C ARG A 674 35.42 -24.04 -12.92
N VAL A 675 34.25 -24.20 -13.53
CA VAL A 675 32.99 -23.67 -12.99
C VAL A 675 32.65 -24.47 -11.73
N GLY A 676 32.79 -23.82 -10.58
CA GLY A 676 32.54 -24.43 -9.26
C GLY A 676 31.10 -24.27 -8.78
N ARG A 677 30.43 -23.19 -9.19
CA ARG A 677 29.03 -22.89 -8.86
C ARG A 677 28.27 -22.37 -10.07
N LEU A 678 26.99 -22.69 -10.16
CA LEU A 678 26.06 -22.12 -11.13
C LEU A 678 24.82 -21.60 -10.40
N ILE A 679 24.54 -20.31 -10.57
CA ILE A 679 23.31 -19.67 -10.09
C ILE A 679 22.36 -19.53 -11.27
N LEU A 680 21.21 -20.20 -11.21
CA LEU A 680 20.17 -20.15 -12.24
C LEU A 680 18.90 -19.58 -11.65
N THR A 681 18.24 -18.70 -12.39
CA THR A 681 16.80 -18.50 -12.18
C THR A 681 16.10 -18.65 -13.51
N GLY A 682 15.12 -19.56 -13.57
CA GLY A 682 14.49 -19.91 -14.84
C GLY A 682 13.54 -21.10 -14.73
N SER A 683 13.43 -21.88 -15.81
CA SER A 683 12.56 -23.05 -15.83
C SER A 683 13.23 -24.26 -15.16
N SER A 684 12.41 -25.15 -14.59
CA SER A 684 12.86 -26.46 -14.08
C SER A 684 13.49 -27.32 -15.17
N GLU A 685 13.03 -27.16 -16.41
CA GLU A 685 13.50 -27.83 -17.61
C GLU A 685 14.93 -27.39 -17.97
N THR A 686 15.22 -26.09 -17.88
CA THR A 686 16.58 -25.56 -18.04
C THR A 686 17.52 -26.07 -16.95
N ALA A 687 17.06 -26.11 -15.70
CA ALA A 687 17.85 -26.66 -14.59
C ALA A 687 18.18 -28.14 -14.82
N ALA A 688 17.18 -28.94 -15.23
CA ALA A 688 17.35 -30.35 -15.56
C ALA A 688 18.28 -30.55 -16.77
N LEU A 689 18.21 -29.67 -17.78
CA LEU A 689 19.10 -29.69 -18.94
C LEU A 689 20.56 -29.47 -18.53
N PHE A 690 20.84 -28.42 -17.75
CA PHE A 690 22.21 -28.14 -17.28
C PHE A 690 22.74 -29.27 -16.39
N TRP A 691 21.89 -29.80 -15.50
CA TRP A 691 22.24 -30.95 -14.70
C TRP A 691 22.55 -32.19 -15.55
N SER A 692 21.81 -32.42 -16.64
CA SER A 692 22.07 -33.54 -17.57
C SER A 692 23.41 -33.43 -18.29
N TRP A 693 23.94 -32.22 -18.46
CA TRP A 693 25.25 -31.99 -19.07
C TRP A 693 26.40 -32.21 -18.08
N ARG A 694 26.22 -31.84 -16.82
CA ARG A 694 27.23 -31.96 -15.76
C ARG A 694 26.61 -32.22 -14.38
N PRO A 695 26.29 -33.48 -14.03
CA PRO A 695 25.58 -33.82 -12.79
C PRO A 695 26.30 -33.44 -11.49
N GLU A 696 27.63 -33.31 -11.53
CA GLU A 696 28.47 -32.92 -10.39
C GLU A 696 28.57 -31.40 -10.17
N LEU A 697 28.05 -30.59 -11.10
CA LEU A 697 28.03 -29.14 -10.94
C LEU A 697 27.05 -28.74 -9.83
N HIS A 698 27.54 -27.93 -8.89
CA HIS A 698 26.70 -27.35 -7.85
C HIS A 698 25.83 -26.24 -8.44
N ILE A 699 24.58 -26.60 -8.75
CA ILE A 699 23.56 -25.70 -9.26
C ILE A 699 22.68 -25.25 -8.10
N THR A 700 22.58 -23.94 -7.90
CA THR A 700 21.53 -23.29 -7.11
C THR A 700 20.53 -22.71 -8.10
N ALA A 701 19.38 -23.36 -8.27
CA ALA A 701 18.34 -22.87 -9.16
C ALA A 701 17.07 -22.48 -8.41
N GLU A 702 16.64 -21.24 -8.59
CA GLU A 702 15.26 -20.84 -8.31
C GLU A 702 14.43 -21.04 -9.57
N THR A 703 13.33 -21.77 -9.43
CA THR A 703 12.48 -22.16 -10.56
C THR A 703 11.04 -21.77 -10.28
N SER A 704 10.17 -21.86 -11.29
CA SER A 704 8.83 -21.26 -11.24
C SER A 704 7.93 -21.81 -10.11
N GLY A 705 6.73 -21.24 -9.99
CA GLY A 705 5.75 -21.61 -8.97
C GLY A 705 4.32 -21.67 -9.52
N LYS A 706 3.51 -22.60 -8.99
CA LYS A 706 2.05 -22.63 -9.18
C LYS A 706 1.36 -22.18 -7.90
N ASN A 707 1.52 -20.89 -7.60
CA ASN A 707 1.22 -20.35 -6.28
C ASN A 707 -0.29 -20.13 -6.06
N ALA A 708 -0.70 -20.28 -4.80
CA ALA A 708 -2.08 -20.14 -4.37
C ALA A 708 -2.25 -19.08 -3.28
N LEU A 709 -3.32 -18.29 -3.41
CA LEU A 709 -3.84 -17.43 -2.35
C LEU A 709 -5.21 -17.96 -1.93
N ILE A 710 -5.30 -18.41 -0.67
CA ILE A 710 -6.50 -18.98 -0.07
C ILE A 710 -7.34 -17.86 0.55
N VAL A 711 -8.64 -17.82 0.26
CA VAL A 711 -9.58 -16.84 0.85
C VAL A 711 -10.63 -17.58 1.66
N THR A 712 -10.68 -17.30 2.96
CA THR A 712 -11.64 -17.92 3.88
C THR A 712 -12.85 -17.01 4.14
N PRO A 713 -13.97 -17.56 4.66
CA PRO A 713 -15.12 -16.74 5.04
C PRO A 713 -14.85 -15.71 6.15
N ASP A 714 -13.73 -15.85 6.87
CA ASP A 714 -13.26 -14.94 7.92
C ASP A 714 -12.31 -13.86 7.37
N ALA A 715 -12.16 -13.74 6.06
CA ALA A 715 -11.34 -12.72 5.40
C ALA A 715 -12.01 -11.35 5.32
N ASP A 716 -11.21 -10.30 5.24
CA ASP A 716 -11.62 -9.06 4.57
C ASP A 716 -11.66 -9.33 3.06
N LEU A 717 -12.87 -9.41 2.49
CA LEU A 717 -13.08 -9.79 1.10
C LEU A 717 -12.61 -8.73 0.10
N ASP A 718 -12.67 -7.45 0.47
CA ASP A 718 -12.24 -6.36 -0.42
C ASP A 718 -10.70 -6.33 -0.49
N LEU A 719 -10.02 -6.48 0.65
CA LEU A 719 -8.56 -6.63 0.69
C LEU A 719 -8.11 -7.89 -0.05
N ALA A 720 -8.76 -9.03 0.20
CA ALA A 720 -8.44 -10.29 -0.46
C ALA A 720 -8.61 -10.22 -1.99
N ALA A 721 -9.68 -9.57 -2.48
CA ALA A 721 -9.91 -9.40 -3.92
C ALA A 721 -8.82 -8.53 -4.56
N ASN A 722 -8.45 -7.42 -3.91
CA ASN A 722 -7.38 -6.53 -4.37
C ASN A 722 -6.02 -7.25 -4.40
N ASP A 723 -5.63 -7.90 -3.31
CA ASP A 723 -4.35 -8.60 -3.20
C ASP A 723 -4.26 -9.79 -4.16
N LEU A 724 -5.37 -10.51 -4.39
CA LEU A 724 -5.44 -11.58 -5.38
C LEU A 724 -5.27 -11.04 -6.81
N ALA A 725 -5.97 -9.96 -7.17
CA ALA A 725 -5.84 -9.35 -8.50
C ALA A 725 -4.42 -8.83 -8.75
N ARG A 726 -3.84 -8.11 -7.79
CA ARG A 726 -2.46 -7.58 -7.89
C ARG A 726 -1.43 -8.70 -7.96
N SER A 727 -1.57 -9.74 -7.14
CA SER A 727 -0.66 -10.90 -7.16
C SER A 727 -0.77 -11.73 -8.43
N ALA A 728 -1.95 -11.78 -9.06
CA ALA A 728 -2.18 -12.55 -10.29
C ALA A 728 -1.68 -11.82 -11.54
N PHE A 729 -1.84 -10.49 -11.61
CA PHE A 729 -1.68 -9.74 -12.87
C PHE A 729 -0.54 -8.72 -12.88
N GLY A 730 0.09 -8.43 -11.74
CA GLY A 730 1.30 -7.62 -11.69
C GLY A 730 2.37 -8.18 -12.64
N HIS A 731 2.98 -7.32 -13.45
CA HIS A 731 3.88 -7.71 -14.55
C HIS A 731 3.28 -8.79 -15.50
N ALA A 732 1.98 -8.68 -15.79
CA ALA A 732 1.21 -9.63 -16.61
C ALA A 732 1.25 -11.06 -16.09
N GLY A 733 1.41 -11.27 -14.78
CA GLY A 733 1.51 -12.60 -14.18
C GLY A 733 2.85 -13.31 -14.45
N GLN A 734 3.84 -12.62 -15.04
CA GLN A 734 5.17 -13.16 -15.37
C GLN A 734 6.10 -13.12 -14.15
N LYS A 735 5.64 -13.64 -13.01
CA LYS A 735 6.43 -13.73 -11.77
C LYS A 735 6.39 -15.17 -11.30
N CYS A 736 7.53 -15.71 -10.88
CA CYS A 736 7.58 -17.03 -10.25
C CYS A 736 6.65 -17.11 -9.04
N SER A 737 6.45 -15.97 -8.35
CA SER A 737 5.56 -15.79 -7.19
C SER A 737 4.11 -15.42 -7.51
N ALA A 738 3.73 -15.26 -8.78
CA ALA A 738 2.38 -14.80 -9.16
C ALA A 738 1.29 -15.75 -8.63
N ALA A 739 0.18 -15.18 -8.15
CA ALA A 739 -0.99 -15.94 -7.71
C ALA A 739 -1.75 -16.49 -8.93
N SER A 740 -1.41 -17.70 -9.34
CA SER A 740 -2.09 -18.38 -10.46
C SER A 740 -3.37 -19.11 -10.03
N LEU A 741 -3.51 -19.35 -8.72
CA LEU A 741 -4.65 -20.01 -8.09
C LEU A 741 -5.27 -19.12 -6.99
N GLY A 742 -6.57 -18.88 -7.07
CA GLY A 742 -7.38 -18.36 -5.97
C GLY A 742 -8.23 -19.49 -5.41
N ILE A 743 -7.96 -19.94 -4.18
CA ILE A 743 -8.69 -21.05 -3.57
C ILE A 743 -9.72 -20.50 -2.59
N LEU A 744 -10.99 -20.65 -2.92
CA LEU A 744 -12.11 -20.04 -2.21
C LEU A 744 -12.77 -21.06 -1.30
N VAL A 745 -12.76 -20.80 0.01
CA VAL A 745 -13.27 -21.73 1.02
C VAL A 745 -14.75 -21.46 1.32
N GLY A 746 -15.58 -22.49 1.20
CA GLY A 746 -16.96 -22.50 1.63
C GLY A 746 -17.82 -21.46 0.91
N SER A 747 -18.36 -20.50 1.67
CA SER A 747 -19.28 -19.48 1.15
C SER A 747 -18.62 -18.46 0.24
N VAL A 748 -17.30 -18.24 0.33
CA VAL A 748 -16.58 -17.27 -0.52
C VAL A 748 -16.74 -17.59 -2.00
N ALA A 749 -16.74 -18.87 -2.38
CA ALA A 749 -16.94 -19.32 -3.76
C ALA A 749 -18.27 -18.88 -4.39
N ARG A 750 -19.26 -18.50 -3.56
CA ARG A 750 -20.59 -18.01 -3.97
C ARG A 750 -20.83 -16.57 -3.55
N SER A 751 -19.83 -15.88 -3.01
CA SER A 751 -19.95 -14.47 -2.62
C SER A 751 -19.95 -13.61 -3.88
N GLU A 752 -21.10 -13.01 -4.17
CA GLU A 752 -21.24 -12.06 -5.29
C GLU A 752 -20.33 -10.85 -5.10
N ARG A 753 -20.19 -10.35 -3.86
CA ARG A 753 -19.29 -9.24 -3.53
C ARG A 753 -17.85 -9.56 -3.89
N PHE A 754 -17.31 -10.67 -3.38
CA PHE A 754 -15.92 -11.05 -3.64
C PHE A 754 -15.63 -11.23 -5.13
N LEU A 755 -16.48 -11.98 -5.85
CA LEU A 755 -16.29 -12.23 -7.28
C LEU A 755 -16.42 -10.95 -8.11
N ARG A 756 -17.38 -10.08 -7.79
CA ARG A 756 -17.55 -8.79 -8.46
C ARG A 756 -16.34 -7.87 -8.22
N GLN A 757 -15.91 -7.73 -6.97
CA GLN A 757 -14.75 -6.90 -6.61
C GLN A 757 -13.46 -7.40 -7.28
N LEU A 758 -13.25 -8.72 -7.34
CA LEU A 758 -12.10 -9.31 -8.03
C LEU A 758 -12.12 -9.01 -9.54
N VAL A 759 -13.27 -9.13 -10.19
CA VAL A 759 -13.44 -8.79 -11.61
C VAL A 759 -13.26 -7.31 -11.86
N ASP A 760 -13.84 -6.45 -11.03
CA ASP A 760 -13.76 -4.99 -11.17
C ASP A 760 -12.30 -4.53 -11.02
N ALA A 761 -11.59 -5.03 -9.99
CA ALA A 761 -10.17 -4.78 -9.80
C ALA A 761 -9.33 -5.25 -11.01
N ALA A 762 -9.52 -6.49 -11.47
CA ALA A 762 -8.73 -7.05 -12.56
C ALA A 762 -9.01 -6.37 -13.91
N SER A 763 -10.27 -6.03 -14.20
CA SER A 763 -10.67 -5.41 -15.45
C SER A 763 -10.33 -3.93 -15.55
N THR A 764 -10.06 -3.28 -14.41
CA THR A 764 -9.64 -1.88 -14.33
C THR A 764 -8.16 -1.67 -14.63
N LEU A 765 -7.33 -2.71 -14.49
CA LEU A 765 -5.90 -2.65 -14.79
C LEU A 765 -5.68 -2.23 -16.25
N ARG A 766 -4.98 -1.09 -16.43
CA ARG A 766 -4.58 -0.63 -17.77
C ARG A 766 -3.41 -1.47 -18.28
N VAL A 767 -3.64 -2.18 -19.37
CA VAL A 767 -2.63 -2.99 -20.08
C VAL A 767 -2.10 -2.21 -21.28
N GLY A 768 -0.78 -2.18 -21.46
CA GLY A 768 -0.16 -1.48 -22.58
C GLY A 768 1.37 -1.51 -22.52
N TYR A 769 2.01 -0.67 -23.30
CA TYR A 769 3.47 -0.50 -23.30
C TYR A 769 3.90 0.62 -22.33
N PRO A 770 5.10 0.52 -21.73
CA PRO A 770 5.53 1.41 -20.65
C PRO A 770 5.98 2.81 -21.12
N ASP A 771 5.83 3.13 -22.41
CA ASP A 771 5.93 4.48 -22.95
C ASP A 771 4.69 5.34 -22.63
N ASP A 772 3.63 4.74 -22.10
CA ASP A 772 2.50 5.41 -21.46
C ASP A 772 2.59 5.23 -19.93
N PRO A 773 2.71 6.31 -19.14
CA PRO A 773 2.87 6.20 -17.70
C PRO A 773 1.62 5.63 -17.00
N ARG A 774 0.46 5.61 -17.67
CA ARG A 774 -0.82 5.10 -17.12
C ARG A 774 -0.85 3.58 -17.01
N ILE A 775 0.11 2.88 -17.61
CA ILE A 775 0.09 1.42 -17.71
C ILE A 775 0.44 0.78 -16.35
N HIS A 776 -0.41 -0.16 -15.94
CA HIS A 776 -0.23 -0.98 -14.74
C HIS A 776 0.38 -2.34 -15.09
N VAL A 777 0.05 -2.87 -16.27
CA VAL A 777 0.40 -4.20 -16.72
C VAL A 777 1.05 -4.11 -18.10
N GLY A 778 2.32 -4.50 -18.17
CA GLY A 778 3.08 -4.55 -19.43
C GLY A 778 2.65 -5.69 -20.36
N PRO A 779 3.26 -5.81 -21.55
CA PRO A 779 3.10 -6.96 -22.42
C PRO A 779 3.65 -8.25 -21.80
N VAL A 780 3.19 -9.40 -22.29
CA VAL A 780 3.97 -10.62 -22.15
C VAL A 780 5.25 -10.53 -22.98
N ILE A 781 6.33 -11.16 -22.52
CA ILE A 781 7.67 -10.96 -23.08
C ILE A 781 7.75 -11.36 -24.56
N GLU A 782 7.03 -12.41 -24.95
CA GLU A 782 6.97 -12.97 -26.30
C GLU A 782 5.52 -13.20 -26.73
N PRO A 783 5.23 -13.28 -28.04
CA PRO A 783 3.90 -13.58 -28.53
C PRO A 783 3.34 -14.86 -27.88
N VAL A 784 2.10 -14.79 -27.41
CA VAL A 784 1.44 -15.89 -26.71
C VAL A 784 1.39 -17.14 -27.59
N ALA A 785 1.88 -18.26 -27.07
CA ALA A 785 1.88 -19.57 -27.72
C ALA A 785 1.79 -20.71 -26.70
N GLY A 786 1.47 -21.92 -27.17
CA GLY A 786 1.59 -23.16 -26.39
C GLY A 786 0.72 -23.18 -25.13
N LYS A 787 1.33 -23.45 -23.97
CA LYS A 787 0.58 -23.58 -22.70
C LYS A 787 -0.15 -22.29 -22.32
N LEU A 788 0.43 -21.13 -22.59
CA LEU A 788 -0.19 -19.84 -22.28
C LEU A 788 -1.34 -19.52 -23.23
N GLU A 789 -1.19 -19.81 -24.53
CA GLU A 789 -2.28 -19.66 -25.51
C GLU A 789 -3.48 -20.49 -25.11
N ARG A 790 -3.26 -21.75 -24.74
CA ARG A 790 -4.31 -22.64 -24.22
C ARG A 790 -4.96 -22.06 -22.95
N ALA A 791 -4.17 -21.51 -22.05
CA ALA A 791 -4.66 -20.85 -20.83
C ALA A 791 -5.44 -19.55 -21.11
N LEU A 792 -5.27 -18.92 -22.26
CA LEU A 792 -5.99 -17.69 -22.62
C LEU A 792 -7.15 -17.93 -23.60
N THR A 793 -7.24 -19.09 -24.25
CA THR A 793 -8.24 -19.31 -25.32
C THR A 793 -9.15 -20.52 -25.12
N GLU A 794 -8.73 -21.52 -24.32
CA GLU A 794 -9.48 -22.78 -24.18
C GLU A 794 -9.95 -23.05 -22.75
N LEU A 795 -11.24 -23.32 -22.55
CA LEU A 795 -11.79 -23.74 -21.25
C LEU A 795 -11.73 -25.27 -21.08
N GLY A 796 -11.38 -25.72 -19.87
CA GLY A 796 -11.49 -27.11 -19.46
C GLY A 796 -12.94 -27.53 -19.13
N PRO A 797 -13.19 -28.84 -18.89
CA PRO A 797 -14.51 -29.32 -18.51
C PRO A 797 -15.04 -28.66 -17.23
N GLY A 798 -16.21 -28.02 -17.31
CA GLY A 798 -16.84 -27.32 -16.18
C GLY A 798 -16.26 -25.93 -15.89
N GLU A 799 -15.21 -25.53 -16.59
CA GLU A 799 -14.65 -24.19 -16.48
C GLU A 799 -15.48 -23.16 -17.25
N SER A 800 -15.49 -21.92 -16.76
CA SER A 800 -16.07 -20.77 -17.45
C SER A 800 -15.26 -19.51 -17.19
N TRP A 801 -15.34 -18.55 -18.11
CA TRP A 801 -14.73 -17.24 -17.93
C TRP A 801 -15.57 -16.39 -16.97
N LEU A 802 -14.97 -16.05 -15.84
CA LEU A 802 -15.47 -14.97 -14.98
C LEU A 802 -15.01 -13.61 -15.54
N LEU A 803 -13.78 -13.57 -16.09
CA LEU A 803 -13.25 -12.48 -16.88
C LEU A 803 -12.57 -13.08 -18.11
N GLU A 804 -13.11 -12.85 -19.31
CA GLU A 804 -12.56 -13.41 -20.54
C GLU A 804 -11.34 -12.60 -21.01
N PRO A 805 -10.16 -13.26 -21.18
CA PRO A 805 -8.98 -12.64 -21.76
C PRO A 805 -9.17 -12.42 -23.26
N ARG A 806 -8.50 -11.41 -23.80
CA ARG A 806 -8.51 -11.12 -25.24
C ARG A 806 -7.21 -10.42 -25.65
N PRO A 807 -6.73 -10.65 -26.89
CA PRO A 807 -5.66 -9.83 -27.44
C PRO A 807 -6.12 -8.38 -27.54
N LEU A 808 -5.21 -7.45 -27.25
CA LEU A 808 -5.47 -6.00 -27.29
C LEU A 808 -4.83 -5.31 -28.49
N ASP A 809 -3.92 -6.00 -29.19
CA ASP A 809 -3.28 -5.57 -30.42
C ASP A 809 -2.91 -6.78 -31.30
N ASP A 810 -2.32 -6.52 -32.47
CA ASP A 810 -1.90 -7.53 -33.42
C ASP A 810 -0.51 -8.13 -33.12
N THR A 811 0.16 -7.68 -32.05
CA THR A 811 1.51 -8.18 -31.70
C THR A 811 1.48 -9.57 -31.06
N GLY A 812 0.31 -9.97 -30.56
CA GLY A 812 0.14 -11.20 -29.78
C GLY A 812 0.73 -11.11 -28.36
N ARG A 813 1.22 -9.93 -27.93
CA ARG A 813 1.87 -9.72 -26.62
C ARG A 813 1.02 -8.95 -25.62
N LEU A 814 0.11 -8.08 -26.08
CA LEU A 814 -0.82 -7.40 -25.18
C LEU A 814 -2.10 -8.22 -24.99
N TRP A 815 -2.37 -8.63 -23.76
CA TRP A 815 -3.55 -9.41 -23.41
C TRP A 815 -4.26 -8.83 -22.21
N ARG A 816 -5.58 -8.75 -22.29
CA ARG A 816 -6.44 -8.48 -21.13
C ARG A 816 -6.29 -9.63 -20.11
N PRO A 817 -6.23 -9.33 -18.79
CA PRO A 817 -6.32 -10.35 -17.74
C PRO A 817 -7.49 -11.33 -17.93
N GLY A 818 -7.24 -12.61 -17.65
CA GLY A 818 -8.24 -13.66 -17.65
C GLY A 818 -8.48 -14.25 -16.27
N ILE A 819 -9.74 -14.49 -15.90
CA ILE A 819 -10.13 -15.20 -14.67
C ILE A 819 -11.07 -16.33 -15.03
N ARG A 820 -10.69 -17.57 -14.66
CA ARG A 820 -11.54 -18.76 -14.78
C ARG A 820 -12.18 -19.11 -13.45
N THR A 821 -13.41 -19.61 -13.52
CA THR A 821 -14.10 -20.27 -12.41
C THR A 821 -14.50 -21.69 -12.79
N GLY A 822 -14.82 -22.52 -11.80
CA GLY A 822 -15.16 -23.94 -12.00
C GLY A 822 -13.95 -24.87 -12.16
N VAL A 823 -12.73 -24.35 -11.95
CA VAL A 823 -11.49 -25.14 -12.06
C VAL A 823 -11.47 -26.21 -10.97
N GLN A 824 -11.27 -27.47 -11.38
CA GLN A 824 -11.27 -28.60 -10.48
C GLN A 824 -9.85 -28.92 -9.96
N PRO A 825 -9.70 -29.34 -8.70
CA PRO A 825 -8.45 -29.92 -8.20
C PRO A 825 -7.96 -31.05 -9.11
N GLY A 826 -6.66 -31.06 -9.41
CA GLY A 826 -6.03 -32.05 -10.28
C GLY A 826 -6.24 -31.85 -11.79
N SER A 827 -6.99 -30.82 -12.20
CA SER A 827 -7.13 -30.48 -13.62
C SER A 827 -5.81 -29.97 -14.23
N TYR A 828 -5.72 -29.94 -15.57
CA TYR A 828 -4.59 -29.36 -16.28
C TYR A 828 -4.32 -27.90 -15.85
N THR A 829 -5.38 -27.09 -15.74
CA THR A 829 -5.32 -25.69 -15.31
C THR A 829 -4.81 -25.54 -13.87
N HIS A 830 -5.18 -26.46 -12.98
CA HIS A 830 -4.69 -26.51 -11.60
C HIS A 830 -3.19 -26.85 -11.53
N LEU A 831 -2.72 -27.79 -12.34
CA LEU A 831 -1.37 -28.36 -12.22
C LEU A 831 -0.32 -27.69 -13.12
N THR A 832 -0.74 -26.92 -14.14
CA THR A 832 0.19 -26.34 -15.11
C THR A 832 0.44 -24.86 -14.82
N GLU A 833 1.70 -24.47 -14.63
CA GLU A 833 2.10 -23.06 -14.62
C GLU A 833 2.01 -22.50 -16.05
N PHE A 834 1.47 -21.29 -16.22
CA PHE A 834 1.33 -20.63 -17.53
C PHE A 834 2.18 -19.37 -17.73
N PHE A 835 2.70 -18.76 -16.66
CA PHE A 835 3.52 -17.55 -16.68
C PHE A 835 2.94 -16.38 -17.50
N GLY A 836 1.67 -16.05 -17.26
CA GLY A 836 0.98 -14.99 -17.98
C GLY A 836 -0.28 -14.52 -17.24
N PRO A 837 -1.08 -13.62 -17.84
CA PRO A 837 -2.11 -12.86 -17.15
C PRO A 837 -3.39 -13.69 -16.94
N HIS A 838 -3.29 -14.75 -16.15
CA HIS A 838 -4.31 -15.77 -15.96
C HIS A 838 -4.46 -16.17 -14.48
N LEU A 839 -5.70 -16.17 -13.99
CA LEU A 839 -6.08 -16.62 -12.65
C LEU A 839 -7.12 -17.74 -12.70
N SER A 840 -6.91 -18.78 -11.88
CA SER A 840 -7.82 -19.92 -11.76
C SER A 840 -8.50 -19.93 -10.39
N LEU A 841 -9.82 -19.89 -10.35
CA LEU A 841 -10.58 -19.98 -9.10
C LEU A 841 -11.02 -21.43 -8.84
N ILE A 842 -10.60 -21.97 -7.70
CA ILE A 842 -10.95 -23.31 -7.22
C ILE A 842 -11.80 -23.16 -5.97
N ALA A 843 -13.00 -23.75 -5.98
CA ALA A 843 -13.88 -23.78 -4.81
C ALA A 843 -13.67 -25.07 -4.02
N VAL A 844 -13.55 -24.96 -2.70
CA VAL A 844 -13.44 -26.09 -1.75
C VAL A 844 -14.32 -25.84 -0.53
N ASP A 845 -14.68 -26.87 0.20
CA ASP A 845 -15.60 -26.74 1.34
C ASP A 845 -14.89 -26.33 2.64
N THR A 846 -13.63 -26.71 2.80
CA THR A 846 -12.87 -26.53 4.05
C THR A 846 -11.47 -25.98 3.83
N LEU A 847 -10.92 -25.36 4.88
CA LEU A 847 -9.54 -24.90 4.88
C LEU A 847 -8.54 -26.05 4.67
N ASP A 848 -8.83 -27.24 5.20
CA ASP A 848 -7.93 -28.40 5.00
C ASP A 848 -7.87 -28.81 3.55
N GLN A 849 -9.01 -28.88 2.87
CA GLN A 849 -9.05 -29.13 1.43
C GLN A 849 -8.31 -28.03 0.67
N ALA A 850 -8.43 -26.76 1.09
CA ALA A 850 -7.71 -25.65 0.45
C ALA A 850 -6.19 -25.83 0.54
N ILE A 851 -5.69 -26.25 1.71
CA ILE A 851 -4.27 -26.56 1.93
C ILE A 851 -3.87 -27.76 1.07
N ASP A 852 -4.67 -28.82 1.04
CA ASP A 852 -4.37 -30.03 0.26
C ASP A 852 -4.32 -29.72 -1.25
N VAL A 853 -5.23 -28.86 -1.74
CA VAL A 853 -5.23 -28.39 -3.14
C VAL A 853 -3.99 -27.57 -3.42
N ALA A 854 -3.65 -26.58 -2.59
CA ALA A 854 -2.46 -25.76 -2.77
C ALA A 854 -1.16 -26.61 -2.77
N ASN A 855 -1.06 -27.58 -1.87
CA ASN A 855 0.08 -28.50 -1.79
C ASN A 855 0.10 -29.54 -2.93
N GLY A 856 -1.02 -29.77 -3.61
CA GLY A 856 -1.17 -30.76 -4.67
C GLY A 856 -0.50 -30.41 -5.99
N THR A 857 0.20 -29.28 -6.07
CA THR A 857 1.03 -28.90 -7.23
C THR A 857 2.48 -29.40 -7.04
N ASP A 858 3.23 -29.55 -8.14
CA ASP A 858 4.64 -29.93 -8.08
C ASP A 858 5.56 -28.81 -7.54
N TYR A 859 4.98 -27.65 -7.24
CA TYR A 859 5.69 -26.44 -6.84
C TYR A 859 5.39 -26.06 -5.39
N GLY A 860 6.29 -25.29 -4.79
CA GLY A 860 6.21 -24.86 -3.39
C GLY A 860 6.92 -23.54 -3.15
N LEU A 861 6.69 -22.52 -3.99
CA LEU A 861 7.38 -21.23 -3.91
C LEU A 861 6.70 -20.25 -2.96
N THR A 862 5.56 -19.68 -3.36
CA THR A 862 4.78 -18.77 -2.52
C THR A 862 3.39 -19.33 -2.22
N SER A 863 2.85 -19.00 -1.05
CA SER A 863 1.44 -19.21 -0.75
C SER A 863 0.92 -18.12 0.19
N GLY A 864 -0.34 -17.75 0.01
CA GLY A 864 -1.01 -16.74 0.83
C GLY A 864 -2.30 -17.26 1.46
N ILE A 865 -2.68 -16.67 2.59
CA ILE A 865 -4.02 -16.81 3.16
C ILE A 865 -4.59 -15.44 3.55
N HIS A 866 -5.84 -15.19 3.17
CA HIS A 866 -6.67 -14.14 3.77
C HIS A 866 -7.63 -14.78 4.78
N SER A 867 -7.43 -14.44 6.05
CA SER A 867 -8.23 -14.86 7.20
C SER A 867 -7.91 -13.98 8.42
N LEU A 868 -8.94 -13.47 9.09
CA LEU A 868 -8.83 -12.78 10.39
C LEU A 868 -8.88 -13.75 11.59
N ASP A 869 -9.21 -15.03 11.35
CA ASP A 869 -9.14 -16.09 12.36
C ASP A 869 -7.68 -16.57 12.50
N SER A 870 -7.06 -16.27 13.64
CA SER A 870 -5.67 -16.64 13.94
C SER A 870 -5.45 -18.16 14.05
N GLY A 871 -6.47 -18.93 14.44
CA GLY A 871 -6.40 -20.39 14.48
C GLY A 871 -6.38 -21.01 13.07
N GLN A 872 -7.10 -20.40 12.12
CA GLN A 872 -7.00 -20.78 10.70
C GLN A 872 -5.61 -20.47 10.14
N VAL A 873 -5.07 -19.30 10.45
CA VAL A 873 -3.70 -18.92 10.04
C VAL A 873 -2.67 -19.88 10.63
N SER A 874 -2.74 -20.21 11.93
CA SER A 874 -1.86 -21.21 12.56
C SER A 874 -1.94 -22.56 11.87
N ARG A 875 -3.15 -23.08 11.65
CA ARG A 875 -3.37 -24.36 10.98
C ARG A 875 -2.81 -24.38 9.55
N TRP A 876 -2.96 -23.28 8.82
CA TRP A 876 -2.38 -23.12 7.50
C TRP A 876 -0.85 -23.12 7.56
N MET A 877 -0.25 -22.31 8.42
CA MET A 877 1.22 -22.23 8.61
C MET A 877 1.86 -23.55 9.04
N GLU A 878 1.12 -24.45 9.69
CA GLU A 878 1.57 -25.78 10.12
C GLU A 878 1.59 -26.82 8.99
N ARG A 879 0.74 -26.66 7.96
CA ARG A 879 0.50 -27.71 6.94
C ARG A 879 0.86 -27.28 5.51
N ILE A 880 0.94 -25.99 5.22
CA ILE A 880 1.25 -25.49 3.88
C ILE A 880 2.70 -25.80 3.51
N GLU A 881 2.93 -26.24 2.28
CA GLU A 881 4.25 -26.63 1.75
C GLU A 881 4.74 -25.60 0.71
N ALA A 882 5.12 -24.42 1.19
CA ALA A 882 5.71 -23.37 0.37
C ALA A 882 6.83 -22.64 1.13
N GLY A 883 7.82 -22.13 0.39
CA GLY A 883 8.96 -21.45 0.98
C GLY A 883 8.65 -20.04 1.51
N ASN A 884 7.75 -19.29 0.87
CA ASN A 884 7.36 -17.95 1.28
C ASN A 884 5.86 -17.88 1.60
N LEU A 885 5.53 -17.58 2.85
CA LEU A 885 4.17 -17.60 3.38
C LEU A 885 3.70 -16.18 3.70
N TYR A 886 2.56 -15.77 3.16
CA TYR A 886 1.99 -14.44 3.35
C TYR A 886 0.60 -14.52 3.99
N VAL A 887 0.30 -13.63 4.92
CA VAL A 887 -0.98 -13.58 5.63
C VAL A 887 -1.60 -12.19 5.47
N ASN A 888 -2.83 -12.12 4.98
CA ASN A 888 -3.60 -10.89 4.79
C ASN A 888 -2.86 -9.81 3.97
N ARG A 889 -2.11 -10.24 2.94
CA ARG A 889 -1.46 -9.40 1.94
C ARG A 889 -1.22 -10.18 0.65
N GLY A 890 -0.85 -9.49 -0.42
CA GLY A 890 -0.36 -10.11 -1.65
C GLY A 890 0.90 -10.97 -1.46
N ILE A 891 1.08 -11.95 -2.35
CA ILE A 891 2.14 -13.00 -2.28
C ILE A 891 3.38 -12.71 -3.15
N THR A 892 3.45 -11.49 -3.69
CA THR A 892 4.55 -11.00 -4.55
C THR A 892 5.27 -9.81 -3.90
N GLY A 893 6.40 -9.38 -4.46
CA GLY A 893 7.15 -8.22 -3.95
C GLY A 893 7.87 -8.56 -2.65
N ALA A 894 8.62 -9.67 -2.66
CA ALA A 894 9.52 -10.02 -1.57
C ALA A 894 10.64 -8.96 -1.49
N ILE A 895 10.98 -8.53 -0.30
CA ILE A 895 12.03 -7.53 -0.05
C ILE A 895 13.20 -8.22 0.64
N VAL A 896 14.42 -7.96 0.17
CA VAL A 896 15.67 -8.50 0.72
C VAL A 896 15.70 -8.36 2.24
N ARG A 897 16.19 -9.41 2.93
CA ARG A 897 16.18 -9.61 4.38
C ARG A 897 14.78 -9.73 5.00
N ARG A 898 13.79 -8.92 4.59
CA ARG A 898 12.43 -8.98 5.15
C ARG A 898 11.75 -10.29 4.80
N GLN A 899 11.73 -10.66 3.52
CA GLN A 899 11.16 -11.92 3.05
C GLN A 899 12.15 -12.67 2.16
N PRO A 900 13.23 -13.28 2.71
CA PRO A 900 14.15 -14.08 1.93
C PRO A 900 13.42 -15.07 1.02
N PHE A 901 13.76 -15.02 -0.27
CA PHE A 901 12.97 -15.64 -1.32
C PHE A 901 13.54 -16.99 -1.73
N GLY A 902 12.68 -17.97 -1.99
CA GLY A 902 13.08 -19.32 -2.40
C GLY A 902 12.05 -20.35 -1.97
N GLY A 903 11.95 -21.45 -2.71
CA GLY A 903 10.85 -22.42 -2.60
C GLY A 903 11.28 -23.82 -2.19
N TRP A 904 10.30 -24.73 -2.18
CA TRP A 904 10.48 -26.18 -2.05
C TRP A 904 10.03 -26.90 -3.32
N LYS A 905 10.15 -28.22 -3.36
CA LYS A 905 9.73 -29.07 -4.49
C LYS A 905 10.40 -28.63 -5.80
N LEU A 906 9.70 -28.62 -6.93
CA LEU A 906 10.23 -28.17 -8.22
C LEU A 906 10.38 -26.65 -8.33
N SER A 907 10.19 -25.88 -7.26
CA SER A 907 10.52 -24.44 -7.25
C SER A 907 11.98 -24.17 -6.87
N GLN A 908 12.74 -25.21 -6.48
CA GLN A 908 14.14 -25.08 -6.08
C GLN A 908 14.94 -26.31 -6.51
N VAL A 909 16.13 -26.10 -7.06
CA VAL A 909 17.15 -27.13 -7.28
C VAL A 909 18.42 -26.74 -6.52
N GLY A 910 19.03 -27.70 -5.82
CA GLY A 910 20.22 -27.47 -4.99
C GLY A 910 19.92 -27.31 -3.49
N PRO A 911 20.85 -26.73 -2.70
CA PRO A 911 20.79 -26.71 -1.23
C PRO A 911 19.61 -25.92 -0.62
N GLY A 912 18.89 -25.12 -1.41
CA GLY A 912 17.66 -24.45 -0.99
C GLY A 912 17.84 -23.23 -0.08
N ALA A 913 19.03 -22.63 -0.03
CA ALA A 913 19.22 -21.35 0.64
C ALA A 913 18.46 -20.24 -0.10
N LYS A 914 17.78 -19.39 0.66
CA LYS A 914 16.92 -18.33 0.13
C LYS A 914 17.71 -17.09 -0.30
N ALA A 915 17.48 -16.59 -1.51
CA ALA A 915 18.02 -15.31 -1.96
C ALA A 915 17.60 -14.19 -1.00
N GLY A 916 18.52 -13.25 -0.73
CA GLY A 916 18.32 -12.16 0.22
C GLY A 916 18.18 -12.61 1.67
N GLY A 917 18.53 -13.86 1.99
CA GLY A 917 18.55 -14.41 3.35
C GLY A 917 19.96 -14.70 3.86
N PRO A 918 20.07 -15.01 5.17
CA PRO A 918 21.36 -15.12 5.85
C PRO A 918 22.22 -16.31 5.35
N ASN A 919 21.57 -17.34 4.81
CA ASN A 919 22.25 -18.57 4.42
C ASN A 919 22.68 -18.61 2.95
N TYR A 920 22.35 -17.59 2.14
CA TYR A 920 22.55 -17.67 0.69
C TYR A 920 24.03 -17.81 0.30
N LEU A 921 24.91 -17.02 0.93
CA LEU A 921 26.34 -17.06 0.64
C LEU A 921 27.01 -18.36 1.08
N LEU A 922 26.46 -19.06 2.08
CA LEU A 922 27.02 -20.30 2.61
C LEU A 922 27.07 -21.43 1.56
N GLY A 923 26.14 -21.41 0.60
CA GLY A 923 26.09 -22.38 -0.50
C GLY A 923 27.02 -22.03 -1.67
N LEU A 924 27.65 -20.85 -1.66
CA LEU A 924 28.45 -20.31 -2.77
C LEU A 924 29.97 -20.37 -2.51
N VAL A 925 30.38 -21.03 -1.43
CA VAL A 925 31.78 -21.29 -1.05
C VAL A 925 32.01 -22.79 -0.84
N ASP A 926 33.26 -23.20 -0.86
CA ASP A 926 33.69 -24.47 -0.26
C ASP A 926 34.03 -24.25 1.21
N TRP A 927 33.90 -25.29 2.04
CA TRP A 927 34.13 -25.21 3.48
C TRP A 927 35.31 -26.08 3.89
N GLU A 928 36.26 -25.49 4.63
CA GLU A 928 37.35 -26.21 5.28
C GLU A 928 37.16 -26.22 6.81
N PRO A 929 37.22 -27.38 7.48
CA PRO A 929 37.17 -27.43 8.94
C PRO A 929 38.32 -26.65 9.60
N ALA A 930 38.02 -25.93 10.68
CA ALA A 930 38.99 -25.24 11.53
C ALA A 930 38.75 -25.54 13.01
N GLU A 931 39.69 -25.16 13.88
CA GLU A 931 39.49 -25.29 15.34
C GLU A 931 38.46 -24.25 15.82
N GLY A 932 37.49 -24.69 16.61
CA GLY A 932 36.45 -23.83 17.20
C GLY A 932 35.43 -24.66 17.99
N GLU A 933 34.75 -24.02 18.95
CA GLU A 933 33.55 -24.59 19.57
C GLU A 933 32.34 -24.22 18.70
N PHE A 934 31.41 -25.15 18.52
CA PHE A 934 30.20 -24.91 17.72
C PHE A 934 28.98 -24.93 18.63
N ASP A 935 28.20 -23.85 18.59
CA ASP A 935 26.85 -23.85 19.13
C ASP A 935 25.90 -24.37 18.03
N ALA A 936 25.27 -25.53 18.29
CA ALA A 936 24.40 -26.20 17.34
C ALA A 936 22.94 -25.72 17.39
N ASP A 937 22.65 -24.71 18.22
CA ASP A 937 21.30 -24.20 18.37
C ASP A 937 20.86 -23.41 17.13
N VAL A 938 19.80 -23.91 16.47
CA VAL A 938 19.11 -23.16 15.42
C VAL A 938 18.48 -21.93 16.06
N PRO A 939 18.77 -20.70 15.57
CA PRO A 939 18.21 -19.50 16.15
C PRO A 939 16.68 -19.55 16.18
N ALA A 940 16.09 -19.09 17.28
CA ALA A 940 14.64 -18.99 17.37
C ALA A 940 14.08 -18.08 16.26
N PRO A 941 12.87 -18.36 15.74
CA PRO A 941 12.23 -17.50 14.75
C PRO A 941 12.10 -16.06 15.29
N THR A 942 12.75 -15.11 14.62
CA THR A 942 12.76 -13.69 14.99
C THR A 942 12.12 -12.83 13.89
N ASP A 943 11.53 -11.71 14.28
CA ASP A 943 11.12 -10.69 13.31
C ASP A 943 12.37 -9.98 12.80
N VAL A 944 12.76 -10.26 11.56
CA VAL A 944 14.00 -9.77 10.96
C VAL A 944 13.89 -8.33 10.47
N SER A 945 12.66 -7.80 10.38
CA SER A 945 12.35 -6.48 9.83
C SER A 945 12.13 -5.40 10.90
N ALA A 946 11.60 -5.79 12.07
CA ALA A 946 11.26 -4.90 13.18
C ALA A 946 10.39 -3.68 12.79
N LEU A 947 9.54 -3.82 11.76
CA LEU A 947 8.73 -2.72 11.21
C LEU A 947 7.58 -2.30 12.13
N GLY A 948 7.13 -3.18 13.04
CA GLY A 948 6.00 -2.95 13.95
C GLY A 948 4.61 -2.94 13.28
N VAL A 949 4.55 -2.75 11.96
CA VAL A 949 3.32 -2.79 11.15
C VAL A 949 3.18 -4.08 10.33
N GLU A 950 4.29 -4.77 10.11
CA GLU A 950 4.36 -6.05 9.43
C GLU A 950 5.37 -6.93 10.17
N ARG A 951 4.95 -8.16 10.47
CA ARG A 951 5.79 -9.14 11.14
C ARG A 951 6.43 -10.06 10.10
N ASN A 952 7.75 -9.95 9.94
CA ASN A 952 8.50 -10.72 8.95
C ASN A 952 9.39 -11.74 9.63
N VAL A 953 9.03 -13.02 9.56
CA VAL A 953 9.70 -14.09 10.31
C VAL A 953 10.51 -14.98 9.36
N PHE A 954 11.80 -15.14 9.66
CA PHE A 954 12.63 -16.19 9.07
C PHE A 954 12.68 -17.39 10.05
N ARG A 955 12.38 -18.59 9.56
CA ARG A 955 12.29 -19.83 10.37
C ARG A 955 12.76 -21.05 9.60
#